data_AF-A0A6V8QZM6-F1
#
_entry.id   AF-A0A6V8QZM6-F1
#
_cell.length_a   1.000
_cell.length_b   1.000
_cell.length_c   1.000
_cell.angle_alpha   90.00
_cell.angle_beta   90.00
_cell.angle_gamma   90.00
#
_symmetry.space_group_name_H-M   'P 1'
#
loop_
_entity.id
_entity.type
_entity.pdbx_description
1 polymer ?
#
loop_
_entity_poly.entity_id
_entity_poly.type
_entity_poly.pdbx_seq_one_letter_code
_entity_poly.pdbx_strand_id
1 'polypeptide(L)'
;MVVHDGHEYLTEEEKRLKEDRERTKYWKKWGPYVAERQWATVREDYSADGDAWSHFPHDHARSRTFRWGEDGIAGVSDTHGFQNIGFAFWNEEDPFLKERLFGLSNPQGNHGESIKEAHFHVDNTPHSYMKFLYKYPQKLFPYDDLIKENARRTRQDKEYQLLDTGVFDEDRYWDIFIETAKETDDPDELLFRVTAWNRGPDPAPLHIIPHVWFRNTWSWGREPEDKKPNIAAHTEDSARSKHWKLGERYFLLSPSPGVGSSGTDVLPQLMFTENDTNYERLYEQENPQPYVKDAFHRYIVDGEKEAINPNQTGTKCAAWYNFNEDGGVNPGECAVVRFRFTKRDQSYLDEEEFDDIIEKRREEADEFYFRISPLPMTDDLRNIQRQAFSGMMWTKQHYHFIWDQWAKGDPGTLPPPADRMGIRNTQWKHMHCDDILSMPDSWEYPFFAAWDSAFHCIPLAMIDPDFAKKQLDLFTREWYCHPNGQLPAYEWNFGDVNPPVHAWATFRTFKIERKLYGRQDIDFLERVFQKLLLNFTWWVNRKDTDGKNIFEGGFLGLDNIGLFNRSEPLPTGGVLEQADSTGWMAFYCLSMLNIALELAKHRRIYEDIASKFFEHFIFISDAMTFRTGQKDEQSLWNEEDGFYYDAISWGGPWLQQLPVRSLVGLIPLYATATLEPELINKLPSFKKRVDWFVQNRCDLAERNMASIRKRGKGNRILLSIVSKERLEKILARMLDEDEFFSDHGIRSLSKYHKEHPYSMEVKGQEFKVGYVPGDSDTGLFGGNSNWRGPIWLCVNFLLIESLQRFYLFYGPEFKVECPTGSGIEMHLGKVSEEIQHRLQHLFARDDYGRRSINAGDDRLDYDEHWKDYLWFHEFFDGDTGRGLGATHQTGWTGLIARLIHDTG
;
A
#
# COMPACT_ATOMS: atom_id res chain seq x y z
N MET A 1 -11.87 -19.46 14.30
CA MET A 1 -11.52 -20.51 15.27
C MET A 1 -12.73 -21.42 15.46
N VAL A 2 -12.64 -22.69 15.03
CA VAL A 2 -13.67 -23.68 15.34
C VAL A 2 -13.29 -24.29 16.68
N VAL A 3 -14.06 -23.98 17.73
CA VAL A 3 -13.95 -24.66 19.02
C VAL A 3 -14.99 -25.76 19.03
N HIS A 4 -14.54 -27.01 18.94
CA HIS A 4 -15.40 -28.20 19.03
C HIS A 4 -14.94 -29.03 20.22
N ASP A 5 -15.85 -29.34 21.15
CA ASP A 5 -15.56 -30.05 22.40
C ASP A 5 -14.36 -29.49 23.20
N GLY A 6 -14.20 -28.17 23.22
CA GLY A 6 -13.11 -27.50 23.94
C GLY A 6 -11.74 -27.56 23.27
N HIS A 7 -11.65 -28.10 22.06
CA HIS A 7 -10.42 -28.17 21.26
C HIS A 7 -10.43 -27.09 20.17
N GLU A 8 -9.31 -26.37 20.05
CA GLU A 8 -9.08 -25.40 18.97
C GLU A 8 -8.57 -26.13 17.73
N TYR A 9 -9.30 -26.02 16.62
CA TYR A 9 -8.83 -26.49 15.31
C TYR A 9 -8.24 -25.30 14.56
N LEU A 10 -6.92 -25.36 14.33
CA LEU A 10 -6.13 -24.38 13.60
C LEU A 10 -5.60 -25.03 12.33
N THR A 11 -5.66 -24.29 11.22
CA THR A 11 -4.89 -24.62 10.00
C THR A 11 -3.39 -24.62 10.29
N GLU A 12 -2.57 -25.26 9.46
CA GLU A 12 -1.11 -25.26 9.66
C GLU A 12 -0.52 -23.84 9.68
N GLU A 13 -1.04 -22.94 8.84
CA GLU A 13 -0.58 -21.56 8.81
C GLU A 13 -0.92 -20.78 10.09
N GLU A 14 -2.09 -21.03 10.69
CA GLU A 14 -2.43 -20.47 12.00
C GLU A 14 -1.52 -20.97 13.12
N LYS A 15 -1.05 -22.23 13.03
CA LYS A 15 -0.07 -22.77 13.98
C LYS A 15 1.26 -22.03 13.85
N ARG A 16 1.74 -21.79 12.62
CA ARG A 16 2.96 -20.99 12.37
C ARG A 16 2.84 -19.57 12.91
N LEU A 17 1.71 -18.90 12.68
CA LEU A 17 1.44 -17.57 13.23
C LEU A 17 1.42 -17.56 14.76
N LYS A 18 0.90 -18.63 15.38
CA LYS A 18 0.94 -18.81 16.83
C LYS A 18 2.36 -18.99 17.35
N GLU A 19 3.15 -19.83 16.70
CA GLU A 19 4.57 -20.05 17.04
C GLU A 19 5.42 -18.77 16.91
N ASP A 20 5.20 -17.99 15.85
CA ASP A 20 5.88 -16.69 15.63
C ASP A 20 5.52 -15.68 16.73
N ARG A 21 4.23 -15.59 17.08
CA ARG A 21 3.76 -14.74 18.18
C ARG A 21 4.35 -15.15 19.53
N GLU A 22 4.41 -16.45 19.80
CA GLU A 22 4.96 -17.01 21.04
C GLU A 22 6.50 -17.06 21.04
N ARG A 23 7.13 -16.68 19.92
CA ARG A 23 8.59 -16.66 19.70
C ARG A 23 9.23 -18.04 19.88
N THR A 24 8.50 -19.09 19.54
CA THR A 24 9.03 -20.47 19.51
C THR A 24 9.76 -20.75 18.20
N LYS A 25 9.19 -20.30 17.08
CA LYS A 25 9.79 -20.33 15.73
C LYS A 25 9.51 -18.99 15.02
N TYR A 26 10.51 -18.40 14.39
CA TYR A 26 10.40 -17.08 13.75
C TYR A 26 10.01 -17.21 12.27
N TRP A 27 8.79 -17.64 12.01
CA TRP A 27 8.28 -17.85 10.66
C TRP A 27 8.31 -16.60 9.79
N LYS A 28 8.32 -15.39 10.34
CA LYS A 28 8.36 -14.15 9.52
C LYS A 28 9.76 -13.60 9.29
N LYS A 29 10.81 -14.30 9.74
CA LYS A 29 12.20 -13.84 9.60
C LYS A 29 12.63 -13.65 8.15
N TRP A 30 12.16 -14.51 7.25
CA TRP A 30 12.39 -14.42 5.81
C TRP A 30 11.06 -14.16 5.12
N GLY A 31 11.04 -13.25 4.15
CA GLY A 31 9.84 -12.90 3.40
C GLY A 31 10.18 -12.02 2.21
N PRO A 32 9.17 -11.56 1.45
CA PRO A 32 9.34 -10.83 0.21
C PRO A 32 9.70 -9.36 0.48
N TYR A 33 10.72 -9.12 1.30
CA TYR A 33 11.02 -7.79 1.87
C TYR A 33 11.98 -6.96 1.01
N VAL A 34 12.48 -7.54 -0.09
CA VAL A 34 13.25 -6.83 -1.11
C VAL A 34 12.28 -6.02 -1.95
N ALA A 35 12.57 -4.74 -2.16
CA ALA A 35 11.69 -3.88 -2.94
C ALA A 35 11.66 -4.30 -4.42
N GLU A 36 10.59 -4.01 -5.14
CA GLU A 36 10.60 -4.15 -6.60
C GLU A 36 11.32 -2.95 -7.27
N ARG A 37 11.45 -1.82 -6.55
CA ARG A 37 12.26 -0.65 -6.91
C ARG A 37 12.93 0.00 -5.69
N GLN A 38 14.24 0.23 -5.79
CA GLN A 38 15.01 1.01 -4.81
C GLN A 38 15.69 2.25 -5.44
N TRP A 39 15.93 2.21 -6.75
CA TRP A 39 16.44 3.36 -7.51
C TRP A 39 15.45 4.54 -7.49
N ALA A 40 15.98 5.75 -7.63
CA ALA A 40 15.24 7.01 -7.57
C ALA A 40 14.38 7.25 -6.31
N THR A 41 14.76 6.70 -5.16
CA THR A 41 14.10 6.97 -3.88
C THR A 41 14.74 8.12 -3.14
N VAL A 42 13.99 8.80 -2.26
CA VAL A 42 14.51 9.93 -1.47
C VAL A 42 15.65 9.49 -0.54
N ARG A 43 15.56 8.28 0.00
CA ARG A 43 16.65 7.70 0.81
C ARG A 43 17.95 7.53 0.01
N GLU A 44 17.89 7.25 -1.29
CA GLU A 44 19.06 7.13 -2.16
C GLU A 44 19.49 8.46 -2.83
N ASP A 45 18.81 9.57 -2.53
CA ASP A 45 19.11 10.90 -3.09
C ASP A 45 20.23 11.61 -2.33
N TYR A 46 21.39 11.77 -2.97
CA TYR A 46 22.55 12.54 -2.50
C TYR A 46 22.85 13.77 -3.36
N SER A 47 21.87 14.24 -4.16
CA SER A 47 21.97 15.45 -4.98
C SER A 47 21.99 16.73 -4.14
N ALA A 48 22.38 17.85 -4.78
CA ALA A 48 22.43 19.17 -4.13
C ALA A 48 21.07 19.88 -4.12
N ASP A 49 20.19 19.54 -5.05
CA ASP A 49 18.90 20.17 -5.33
C ASP A 49 17.70 19.30 -4.92
N GLY A 50 17.94 18.03 -4.61
CA GLY A 50 16.92 17.09 -4.15
C GLY A 50 16.30 16.29 -5.29
N ASP A 51 16.88 16.30 -6.49
CA ASP A 51 16.39 15.49 -7.60
C ASP A 51 16.76 14.01 -7.43
N ALA A 52 15.95 13.29 -6.66
CA ALA A 52 16.08 11.85 -6.47
C ALA A 52 15.98 11.07 -7.79
N TRP A 53 15.16 11.55 -8.74
CA TRP A 53 14.86 10.87 -10.00
C TRP A 53 16.07 10.74 -10.90
N SER A 54 16.78 11.85 -11.11
CA SER A 54 17.95 11.87 -11.98
C SER A 54 19.24 11.47 -11.27
N HIS A 55 19.28 11.53 -9.93
CA HIS A 55 20.51 11.25 -9.17
C HIS A 55 20.90 9.76 -9.15
N PHE A 56 19.92 8.87 -9.00
CA PHE A 56 20.15 7.43 -9.00
C PHE A 56 19.12 6.74 -9.90
N PRO A 57 19.26 6.89 -11.24
CA PRO A 57 18.30 6.35 -12.20
C PRO A 57 18.42 4.82 -12.32
N HIS A 58 17.41 4.21 -12.94
CA HIS A 58 17.39 2.78 -13.29
C HIS A 58 18.70 2.30 -13.94
N ASP A 59 19.26 3.08 -14.86
CA ASP A 59 20.48 2.72 -15.60
C ASP A 59 21.70 2.48 -14.68
N HIS A 60 21.79 3.26 -13.59
CA HIS A 60 22.87 3.11 -12.61
C HIS A 60 22.63 1.92 -11.67
N ALA A 61 21.38 1.47 -11.46
CA ALA A 61 21.00 0.48 -10.45
C ALA A 61 21.73 -0.87 -10.57
N ARG A 62 22.08 -1.29 -11.79
CA ARG A 62 22.86 -2.52 -12.05
C ARG A 62 24.33 -2.40 -11.63
N SER A 63 24.89 -1.20 -11.65
CA SER A 63 26.32 -0.95 -11.45
C SER A 63 26.64 -0.18 -10.16
N ARG A 64 25.65 0.46 -9.53
CA ARG A 64 25.79 1.22 -8.28
C ARG A 64 25.13 0.48 -7.13
N THR A 65 25.82 0.38 -6.01
CA THR A 65 25.30 -0.26 -4.80
C THR A 65 24.35 0.67 -4.04
N PHE A 66 23.30 0.09 -3.43
CA PHE A 66 22.34 0.82 -2.61
C PHE A 66 22.81 0.96 -1.16
N ARG A 67 22.43 2.05 -0.50
CA ARG A 67 22.79 2.30 0.90
C ARG A 67 21.69 1.84 1.86
N TRP A 68 20.44 2.06 1.50
CA TRP A 68 19.30 2.01 2.42
C TRP A 68 18.39 0.81 2.22
N GLY A 69 18.52 0.09 1.12
CA GLY A 69 17.74 -1.09 0.82
C GLY A 69 18.39 -1.88 -0.31
N GLU A 70 17.61 -2.71 -0.97
CA GLU A 70 17.94 -3.44 -2.19
C GLU A 70 16.65 -3.63 -2.99
N ASP A 71 16.77 -3.90 -4.28
CA ASP A 71 15.66 -4.26 -5.17
C ASP A 71 15.98 -5.49 -6.03
N GLY A 72 14.92 -6.16 -6.49
CA GLY A 72 15.01 -7.35 -7.34
C GLY A 72 13.65 -7.95 -7.68
N ILE A 73 13.63 -8.81 -8.71
CA ILE A 73 12.41 -9.52 -9.12
C ILE A 73 12.12 -10.64 -8.11
N ALA A 74 10.88 -10.71 -7.60
CA ALA A 74 10.42 -11.70 -6.63
C ALA A 74 11.38 -11.90 -5.44
N GLY A 75 11.97 -10.80 -4.96
CA GLY A 75 13.10 -10.87 -4.03
C GLY A 75 12.69 -11.24 -2.60
N VAL A 76 13.50 -12.06 -1.94
CA VAL A 76 13.32 -12.51 -0.55
C VAL A 76 14.52 -12.09 0.29
N SER A 77 14.28 -11.57 1.49
CA SER A 77 15.36 -11.23 2.43
C SER A 77 15.02 -11.57 3.86
N ASP A 78 16.03 -11.52 4.74
CA ASP A 78 15.79 -11.50 6.17
C ASP A 78 15.15 -10.16 6.60
N THR A 79 14.59 -10.10 7.81
CA THR A 79 13.89 -8.92 8.35
C THR A 79 14.71 -7.63 8.46
N HIS A 80 16.03 -7.70 8.25
CA HIS A 80 16.93 -6.53 8.23
C HIS A 80 17.59 -6.28 6.86
N GLY A 81 17.16 -7.01 5.83
CA GLY A 81 17.70 -6.87 4.47
C GLY A 81 19.22 -7.04 4.42
N PHE A 82 19.79 -7.93 5.24
CA PHE A 82 21.23 -8.20 5.19
C PHE A 82 21.56 -9.12 4.03
N GLN A 83 20.80 -10.22 3.90
CA GLN A 83 20.98 -11.19 2.83
C GLN A 83 19.72 -11.30 2.00
N ASN A 84 19.89 -11.18 0.70
CA ASN A 84 18.83 -11.09 -0.29
C ASN A 84 18.98 -12.23 -1.31
N ILE A 85 17.85 -12.69 -1.81
CA ILE A 85 17.69 -13.70 -2.85
C ILE A 85 16.80 -13.07 -3.91
N GLY A 86 17.10 -13.30 -5.18
CA GLY A 86 16.39 -12.70 -6.30
C GLY A 86 16.70 -13.43 -7.60
N PHE A 87 16.11 -12.95 -8.69
CA PHE A 87 16.15 -13.63 -9.97
C PHE A 87 16.52 -12.66 -11.08
N ALA A 88 17.37 -13.13 -11.98
CA ALA A 88 17.66 -12.46 -13.23
C ALA A 88 17.37 -13.38 -14.42
N PHE A 89 16.90 -12.78 -15.52
CA PHE A 89 16.54 -13.49 -16.74
C PHE A 89 17.21 -12.86 -17.96
N TRP A 90 17.43 -13.65 -19.01
CA TRP A 90 17.92 -13.13 -20.28
C TRP A 90 17.39 -14.00 -21.42
N ASN A 91 16.87 -13.34 -22.45
CA ASN A 91 16.30 -13.95 -23.66
C ASN A 91 17.28 -13.96 -24.84
N GLU A 92 18.58 -13.72 -24.61
CA GLU A 92 19.63 -13.48 -25.62
C GLU A 92 19.47 -12.21 -26.47
N GLU A 93 18.33 -11.52 -26.38
CA GLU A 93 18.02 -10.30 -27.16
C GLU A 93 18.24 -9.01 -26.34
N ASP A 94 17.93 -9.04 -25.04
CA ASP A 94 18.06 -7.87 -24.17
C ASP A 94 19.54 -7.46 -23.98
N PRO A 95 19.84 -6.14 -23.91
CA PRO A 95 21.21 -5.65 -23.79
C PRO A 95 21.84 -5.86 -22.41
N PHE A 96 21.08 -6.40 -21.46
CA PHE A 96 21.55 -6.72 -20.11
C PHE A 96 20.59 -7.73 -19.46
N LEU A 97 21.05 -8.43 -18.43
CA LEU A 97 20.20 -9.30 -17.62
C LEU A 97 19.04 -8.52 -16.99
N LYS A 98 17.81 -9.02 -17.14
CA LYS A 98 16.62 -8.53 -16.47
C LYS A 98 16.63 -8.97 -15.00
N GLU A 99 17.36 -8.25 -14.15
CA GLU A 99 17.43 -8.48 -12.70
C GLU A 99 16.54 -7.54 -11.87
N ARG A 100 15.87 -6.59 -12.53
CA ARG A 100 14.95 -5.60 -11.93
C ARG A 100 13.81 -5.29 -12.90
N LEU A 101 12.67 -4.91 -12.34
CA LEU A 101 11.51 -4.45 -13.10
C LEU A 101 11.75 -3.02 -13.60
N PHE A 102 11.54 -2.83 -14.90
CA PHE A 102 11.69 -1.53 -15.56
C PHE A 102 10.44 -0.66 -15.44
N GLY A 103 10.63 0.65 -15.47
CA GLY A 103 9.55 1.62 -15.58
C GLY A 103 10.07 3.04 -15.66
N LEU A 104 9.14 3.99 -15.71
CA LEU A 104 9.43 5.40 -15.89
C LEU A 104 9.54 6.11 -14.54
N SER A 105 10.46 7.08 -14.45
CA SER A 105 10.48 8.05 -13.36
C SER A 105 9.38 9.11 -13.55
N ASN A 106 9.07 9.87 -12.49
CA ASN A 106 8.06 10.93 -12.55
C ASN A 106 8.20 11.87 -13.77
N PRO A 107 9.39 12.42 -14.09
CA PRO A 107 9.54 13.30 -15.26
C PRO A 107 9.48 12.59 -16.62
N GLN A 108 9.53 11.26 -16.66
CA GLN A 108 9.53 10.48 -17.92
C GLN A 108 8.12 10.08 -18.37
N GLY A 109 7.20 9.82 -17.43
CA GLY A 109 5.83 9.49 -17.77
C GLY A 109 4.99 10.72 -18.08
N ASN A 110 4.02 10.58 -18.99
CA ASN A 110 3.05 11.64 -19.23
C ASN A 110 2.10 11.80 -18.03
N HIS A 111 1.89 10.75 -17.23
CA HIS A 111 1.13 10.82 -15.99
C HIS A 111 1.94 10.67 -14.70
N GLY A 112 3.21 10.28 -14.75
CA GLY A 112 4.05 10.16 -13.55
C GLY A 112 5.01 8.99 -13.59
N GLU A 113 5.40 8.49 -12.42
CA GLU A 113 5.99 7.16 -12.30
C GLU A 113 5.04 6.12 -12.89
N SER A 114 5.58 5.14 -13.59
CA SER A 114 4.75 4.11 -14.21
C SER A 114 5.61 2.87 -14.49
N ILE A 115 5.31 1.77 -13.81
CA ILE A 115 5.96 0.49 -14.09
C ILE A 115 5.59 0.02 -15.50
N LYS A 116 6.56 -0.51 -16.27
CA LYS A 116 6.35 -0.94 -17.66
C LYS A 116 6.61 -2.43 -17.84
N GLU A 117 6.25 -3.22 -16.84
CA GLU A 117 6.44 -4.68 -16.79
C GLU A 117 5.09 -5.37 -16.57
N ALA A 118 5.01 -6.65 -16.93
CA ALA A 118 3.84 -7.48 -16.67
C ALA A 118 4.17 -8.55 -15.62
N HIS A 119 3.85 -8.26 -14.36
CA HIS A 119 4.03 -9.19 -13.25
C HIS A 119 2.84 -9.19 -12.28
N PHE A 120 2.70 -10.28 -11.53
CA PHE A 120 1.54 -10.52 -10.66
C PHE A 120 1.91 -11.20 -9.34
N HIS A 121 1.29 -10.71 -8.26
CA HIS A 121 1.38 -11.28 -6.91
C HIS A 121 0.32 -12.39 -6.75
N VAL A 122 0.60 -13.58 -7.26
CA VAL A 122 -0.38 -14.67 -7.42
C VAL A 122 -0.82 -15.28 -6.09
N ASP A 123 0.12 -15.59 -5.19
CA ASP A 123 -0.20 -16.19 -3.88
C ASP A 123 0.84 -15.83 -2.82
N ASN A 124 0.42 -15.69 -1.56
CA ASN A 124 1.34 -15.43 -0.44
C ASN A 124 0.63 -15.56 0.91
N THR A 125 0.84 -16.67 1.61
CA THR A 125 0.45 -16.79 3.03
C THR A 125 1.26 -15.79 3.88
N PRO A 126 1.21 -15.79 5.22
CA PRO A 126 2.23 -15.12 6.03
C PRO A 126 3.66 -15.70 5.90
N HIS A 127 4.13 -15.77 4.65
CA HIS A 127 5.44 -16.08 4.10
C HIS A 127 5.89 -17.53 4.24
N SER A 128 4.97 -18.48 4.39
CA SER A 128 5.28 -19.93 4.33
C SER A 128 5.20 -20.50 2.91
N TYR A 129 4.36 -19.90 2.06
CA TYR A 129 4.23 -20.16 0.63
C TYR A 129 4.05 -18.84 -0.10
N MET A 130 4.78 -18.65 -1.20
CA MET A 130 4.74 -17.45 -2.02
C MET A 130 4.80 -17.85 -3.49
N LYS A 131 3.99 -17.21 -4.34
CA LYS A 131 3.96 -17.43 -5.78
C LYS A 131 3.87 -16.10 -6.51
N PHE A 132 4.82 -15.88 -7.40
CA PHE A 132 4.95 -14.72 -8.26
C PHE A 132 4.90 -15.16 -9.72
N LEU A 133 4.30 -14.36 -10.59
CA LEU A 133 4.34 -14.57 -12.04
C LEU A 133 4.99 -13.37 -12.71
N TYR A 134 6.02 -13.63 -13.52
CA TYR A 134 6.60 -12.64 -14.42
C TYR A 134 6.35 -13.05 -15.87
N LYS A 135 5.76 -12.15 -16.66
CA LYS A 135 5.56 -12.34 -18.10
C LYS A 135 6.67 -11.64 -18.87
N TYR A 136 7.71 -12.39 -19.21
CA TYR A 136 8.94 -11.87 -19.81
C TYR A 136 8.93 -12.04 -21.33
N PRO A 137 9.06 -10.96 -22.13
CA PRO A 137 9.06 -11.10 -23.59
C PRO A 137 10.22 -11.93 -24.15
N GLN A 138 9.96 -12.66 -25.25
CA GLN A 138 11.01 -13.37 -25.99
C GLN A 138 11.80 -12.45 -26.92
N LYS A 139 11.19 -11.35 -27.36
CA LYS A 139 11.84 -10.30 -28.16
C LYS A 139 12.58 -9.31 -27.24
N LEU A 140 13.49 -8.54 -27.84
CA LEU A 140 14.10 -7.38 -27.19
C LEU A 140 13.02 -6.50 -26.53
N PHE A 141 13.20 -6.25 -25.24
CA PHE A 141 12.28 -5.44 -24.46
C PHE A 141 12.28 -3.98 -24.95
N PRO A 142 11.10 -3.35 -25.16
CA PRO A 142 10.98 -2.06 -25.85
C PRO A 142 11.30 -0.84 -24.97
N TYR A 143 12.44 -0.81 -24.28
CA TYR A 143 12.82 0.26 -23.34
C TYR A 143 12.74 1.67 -23.96
N ASP A 144 13.40 1.84 -25.10
CA ASP A 144 13.53 3.12 -25.80
C ASP A 144 12.21 3.64 -26.35
N ASP A 145 11.36 2.73 -26.81
CA ASP A 145 10.04 3.04 -27.35
C ASP A 145 9.10 3.51 -26.23
N LEU A 146 9.08 2.78 -25.11
CA LEU A 146 8.33 3.15 -23.91
C LEU A 146 8.72 4.54 -23.38
N ILE A 147 10.02 4.86 -23.33
CA ILE A 147 10.49 6.16 -22.88
C ILE A 147 10.09 7.26 -23.87
N LYS A 148 10.38 7.09 -25.17
CA LYS A 148 10.18 8.13 -26.19
C LYS A 148 8.70 8.43 -26.43
N GLU A 149 7.86 7.40 -26.48
CA GLU A 149 6.44 7.57 -26.75
C GLU A 149 5.72 8.23 -25.56
N ASN A 150 6.01 7.81 -24.32
CA ASN A 150 5.43 8.48 -23.14
C ASN A 150 5.92 9.93 -23.01
N ALA A 151 7.18 10.22 -23.31
CA ALA A 151 7.69 11.60 -23.32
C ALA A 151 7.04 12.49 -24.40
N ARG A 152 6.56 11.90 -25.50
CA ARG A 152 5.84 12.61 -26.58
C ARG A 152 4.39 12.92 -26.22
N ARG A 153 3.76 12.06 -25.42
CA ARG A 153 2.36 12.18 -25.03
C ARG A 153 2.12 13.35 -24.09
N THR A 154 0.93 13.90 -24.16
CA THR A 154 0.46 14.95 -23.26
C THR A 154 -0.32 14.35 -22.09
N ARG A 155 -0.66 15.19 -21.10
CA ARG A 155 -1.58 14.84 -20.00
C ARG A 155 -3.01 14.54 -20.48
N GLN A 156 -3.34 14.81 -21.74
CA GLN A 156 -4.66 14.47 -22.31
C GLN A 156 -4.68 13.08 -22.95
N ASP A 157 -3.49 12.51 -23.20
CA ASP A 157 -3.35 11.19 -23.78
C ASP A 157 -3.29 10.14 -22.67
N LYS A 158 -3.78 8.92 -22.97
CA LYS A 158 -3.59 7.77 -22.08
C LYS A 158 -2.11 7.43 -21.98
N GLU A 159 -1.68 6.80 -20.89
CA GLU A 159 -0.34 6.24 -20.80
C GLU A 159 -0.08 5.21 -21.92
N TYR A 160 1.17 5.11 -22.37
CA TYR A 160 1.61 4.04 -23.24
C TYR A 160 2.22 2.92 -22.40
N GLN A 161 1.59 1.74 -22.42
CA GLN A 161 1.97 0.58 -21.60
C GLN A 161 2.70 -0.48 -22.42
N LEU A 162 3.34 -1.43 -21.73
CA LEU A 162 4.01 -2.56 -22.37
C LEU A 162 3.06 -3.35 -23.29
N LEU A 163 1.79 -3.49 -22.90
CA LEU A 163 0.76 -4.19 -23.69
C LEU A 163 0.51 -3.53 -25.06
N ASP A 164 0.71 -2.22 -25.18
CA ASP A 164 0.47 -1.44 -26.40
C ASP A 164 1.63 -1.54 -27.43
N THR A 165 2.75 -2.14 -27.05
CA THR A 165 3.97 -2.22 -27.89
C THR A 165 3.93 -3.35 -28.92
N GLY A 166 2.99 -4.29 -28.77
CA GLY A 166 2.94 -5.53 -29.57
C GLY A 166 4.03 -6.56 -29.19
N VAL A 167 4.77 -6.34 -28.08
CA VAL A 167 5.84 -7.26 -27.67
C VAL A 167 5.32 -8.67 -27.32
N PHE A 168 4.05 -8.76 -26.93
CA PHE A 168 3.35 -10.01 -26.59
C PHE A 168 2.57 -10.62 -27.76
N ASP A 169 2.64 -10.04 -28.97
CA ASP A 169 1.92 -10.55 -30.13
C ASP A 169 2.41 -11.98 -30.50
N GLU A 170 1.47 -12.82 -30.96
CA GLU A 170 1.70 -14.25 -31.21
C GLU A 170 2.15 -15.03 -29.97
N ASP A 171 1.79 -14.56 -28.77
CA ASP A 171 2.13 -15.20 -27.49
C ASP A 171 3.64 -15.37 -27.25
N ARG A 172 4.47 -14.51 -27.87
CA ARG A 172 5.94 -14.57 -27.80
C ARG A 172 6.50 -14.07 -26.47
N TYR A 173 6.20 -14.77 -25.40
CA TYR A 173 6.68 -14.49 -24.05
C TYR A 173 6.84 -15.76 -23.22
N TRP A 174 7.53 -15.59 -22.09
CA TRP A 174 7.69 -16.57 -21.04
C TRP A 174 6.72 -16.29 -19.91
N ASP A 175 5.95 -17.31 -19.50
CA ASP A 175 5.30 -17.30 -18.19
C ASP A 175 6.26 -17.89 -17.16
N ILE A 176 6.90 -17.02 -16.37
CA ILE A 176 7.87 -17.42 -15.35
C ILE A 176 7.19 -17.40 -13.98
N PHE A 177 6.81 -18.59 -13.50
CA PHE A 177 6.34 -18.77 -12.13
C PHE A 177 7.52 -18.93 -11.19
N ILE A 178 7.54 -18.14 -10.12
CA ILE A 178 8.55 -18.19 -9.08
C ILE A 178 7.82 -18.53 -7.78
N GLU A 179 8.06 -19.74 -7.28
CA GLU A 179 7.47 -20.25 -6.05
C GLU A 179 8.53 -20.31 -4.95
N THR A 180 8.15 -19.90 -3.75
CA THR A 180 8.97 -20.05 -2.54
C THR A 180 8.16 -20.76 -1.47
N ALA A 181 8.73 -21.80 -0.88
CA ALA A 181 8.15 -22.53 0.25
C ALA A 181 9.11 -22.56 1.43
N LYS A 182 8.55 -22.62 2.64
CA LYS A 182 9.30 -22.93 3.84
C LYS A 182 9.22 -24.41 4.17
N GLU A 183 10.34 -24.92 4.66
CA GLU A 183 10.43 -26.27 5.19
C GLU A 183 9.40 -26.49 6.31
N THR A 184 8.91 -27.73 6.46
CA THR A 184 7.82 -28.07 7.39
C THR A 184 8.11 -27.67 8.82
N ASP A 185 9.35 -27.87 9.28
CA ASP A 185 9.73 -27.66 10.66
C ASP A 185 10.79 -26.58 10.88
N ASP A 186 11.31 -25.96 9.81
CA ASP A 186 12.38 -24.97 9.90
C ASP A 186 12.01 -23.65 9.18
N PRO A 187 11.72 -22.57 9.93
CA PRO A 187 11.41 -21.25 9.34
C PRO A 187 12.60 -20.58 8.66
N ASP A 188 13.83 -21.09 8.86
CA ASP A 188 15.06 -20.57 8.27
C ASP A 188 15.48 -21.30 6.99
N GLU A 189 14.74 -22.33 6.55
CA GLU A 189 15.01 -23.11 5.35
C GLU A 189 13.98 -22.80 4.26
N LEU A 190 14.48 -22.32 3.11
CA LEU A 190 13.68 -21.83 1.99
C LEU A 190 13.92 -22.69 0.76
N LEU A 191 12.85 -23.06 0.08
CA LEU A 191 12.83 -23.83 -1.16
C LEU A 191 12.31 -22.93 -2.27
N PHE A 192 12.99 -22.91 -3.41
CA PHE A 192 12.64 -22.06 -4.55
C PHE A 192 12.49 -22.88 -5.82
N ARG A 193 11.34 -22.75 -6.49
CA ARG A 193 11.04 -23.38 -7.78
C ARG A 193 10.72 -22.31 -8.80
N VAL A 194 11.51 -22.24 -9.86
CA VAL A 194 11.25 -21.39 -11.02
C VAL A 194 10.79 -22.27 -12.16
N THR A 195 9.60 -22.02 -12.70
CA THR A 195 9.06 -22.72 -13.88
C THR A 195 8.76 -21.70 -14.97
N ALA A 196 9.51 -21.74 -16.07
CA ALA A 196 9.36 -20.82 -17.20
C ALA A 196 8.76 -21.54 -18.40
N TRP A 197 7.50 -21.25 -18.72
CA TRP A 197 6.78 -21.81 -19.87
C TRP A 197 6.99 -20.98 -21.13
N ASN A 198 7.35 -21.63 -22.23
CA ASN A 198 7.35 -20.98 -23.55
C ASN A 198 5.90 -20.92 -24.08
N ARG A 199 5.32 -19.72 -24.17
CA ARG A 199 3.99 -19.51 -24.77
C ARG A 199 4.04 -19.28 -26.28
N GLY A 200 5.21 -18.95 -26.80
CA GLY A 200 5.42 -18.63 -28.19
C GLY A 200 5.33 -19.86 -29.12
N PRO A 201 5.21 -19.64 -30.42
CA PRO A 201 5.02 -20.69 -31.41
C PRO A 201 6.32 -21.38 -31.83
N ASP A 202 7.49 -20.84 -31.44
CA ASP A 202 8.82 -21.32 -31.81
C ASP A 202 9.67 -21.64 -30.57
N PRO A 203 10.66 -22.54 -30.67
CA PRO A 203 11.67 -22.69 -29.63
C PRO A 203 12.37 -21.36 -29.35
N ALA A 204 12.59 -21.05 -28.08
CA ALA A 204 13.19 -19.78 -27.67
C ALA A 204 14.25 -19.98 -26.57
N PRO A 205 15.40 -19.28 -26.63
CA PRO A 205 16.42 -19.38 -25.62
C PRO A 205 16.00 -18.65 -24.33
N LEU A 206 16.39 -19.22 -23.19
CA LEU A 206 16.20 -18.59 -21.89
C LEU A 206 17.38 -18.86 -20.97
N HIS A 207 17.81 -17.83 -20.27
CA HIS A 207 18.79 -17.95 -19.21
C HIS A 207 18.11 -17.59 -17.89
N ILE A 208 18.24 -18.46 -16.89
CA ILE A 208 17.68 -18.25 -15.56
C ILE A 208 18.85 -18.16 -14.58
N ILE A 209 18.93 -17.04 -13.85
CA ILE A 209 20.06 -16.72 -12.99
C ILE A 209 19.55 -16.35 -11.58
N PRO A 210 19.21 -17.33 -10.72
CA PRO A 210 18.99 -17.05 -9.31
C PRO A 210 20.28 -16.56 -8.67
N HIS A 211 20.17 -15.52 -7.85
CA HIS A 211 21.33 -14.95 -7.16
C HIS A 211 21.07 -14.70 -5.68
N VAL A 212 22.14 -14.74 -4.90
CA VAL A 212 22.16 -14.45 -3.48
C VAL A 212 23.23 -13.40 -3.19
N TRP A 213 22.89 -12.35 -2.45
CA TRP A 213 23.84 -11.28 -2.17
C TRP A 213 23.60 -10.65 -0.81
N PHE A 214 24.68 -10.08 -0.27
CA PHE A 214 24.58 -9.24 0.91
C PHE A 214 24.36 -7.78 0.51
N ARG A 215 23.42 -7.10 1.17
CA ARG A 215 23.33 -5.64 1.11
C ARG A 215 24.65 -5.06 1.59
N ASN A 216 25.18 -4.09 0.87
CA ASN A 216 26.48 -3.53 1.20
C ASN A 216 26.39 -2.72 2.50
N THR A 217 27.10 -3.16 3.53
CA THR A 217 27.23 -2.45 4.81
C THR A 217 28.67 -2.02 5.10
N TRP A 218 29.63 -2.56 4.35
CA TRP A 218 31.07 -2.38 4.57
C TRP A 218 31.65 -1.13 3.91
N SER A 219 31.08 -0.66 2.80
CA SER A 219 31.63 0.49 2.05
C SER A 219 31.42 1.85 2.72
N TRP A 220 30.57 1.91 3.74
CA TRP A 220 30.09 3.18 4.30
C TRP A 220 30.93 3.69 5.48
N GLY A 221 31.93 2.93 5.93
CA GLY A 221 32.80 3.31 7.06
C GLY A 221 32.09 3.32 8.42
N ARG A 222 30.98 2.59 8.55
CA ARG A 222 30.18 2.46 9.79
C ARG A 222 30.28 1.08 10.42
N GLU A 223 30.48 0.05 9.61
CA GLU A 223 30.73 -1.30 10.09
C GLU A 223 32.23 -1.63 10.08
N PRO A 224 32.74 -2.32 11.10
CA PRO A 224 34.08 -2.88 11.09
C PRO A 224 34.32 -3.84 9.91
N GLU A 225 35.53 -3.84 9.37
CA GLU A 225 35.91 -4.67 8.22
C GLU A 225 35.80 -6.18 8.51
N ASP A 226 36.04 -6.61 9.76
CA ASP A 226 35.89 -8.02 10.20
C ASP A 226 34.43 -8.52 10.16
N LYS A 227 33.47 -7.62 10.00
CA LYS A 227 32.05 -7.95 9.81
C LYS A 227 31.65 -8.07 8.35
N LYS A 228 32.54 -7.78 7.38
CA LYS A 228 32.24 -7.96 5.96
C LYS A 228 31.82 -9.42 5.72
N PRO A 229 30.63 -9.67 5.16
CA PRO A 229 30.19 -11.03 4.92
C PRO A 229 30.93 -11.66 3.75
N ASN A 230 30.77 -12.96 3.59
CA ASN A 230 31.42 -13.70 2.52
C ASN A 230 30.50 -14.77 1.96
N ILE A 231 30.59 -15.00 0.65
CA ILE A 231 30.03 -16.12 -0.08
C ILE A 231 31.19 -16.78 -0.83
N ALA A 232 31.32 -18.09 -0.74
CA ALA A 232 32.36 -18.85 -1.42
C ALA A 232 31.81 -20.18 -1.96
N ALA A 233 32.43 -20.71 -3.01
CA ALA A 233 32.13 -22.06 -3.48
C ALA A 233 32.31 -23.09 -2.35
N HIS A 234 31.43 -24.09 -2.32
CA HIS A 234 31.44 -25.16 -1.33
C HIS A 234 31.48 -26.54 -2.00
N THR A 235 30.58 -26.79 -2.95
CA THR A 235 30.62 -27.93 -3.88
C THR A 235 30.42 -27.43 -5.32
N GLU A 236 30.39 -28.32 -6.31
CA GLU A 236 30.11 -27.96 -7.71
C GLU A 236 28.76 -27.23 -7.86
N ASP A 237 27.74 -27.70 -7.14
CA ASP A 237 26.37 -27.16 -7.18
C ASP A 237 25.97 -26.38 -5.91
N SER A 238 26.93 -25.94 -5.08
CA SER A 238 26.60 -25.14 -3.91
C SER A 238 27.62 -24.06 -3.52
N ALA A 239 27.08 -22.98 -2.95
CA ALA A 239 27.87 -21.91 -2.34
C ALA A 239 27.55 -21.77 -0.85
N ARG A 240 28.58 -21.54 -0.04
CA ARG A 240 28.46 -21.25 1.40
C ARG A 240 28.55 -19.76 1.64
N SER A 241 27.54 -19.21 2.32
CA SER A 241 27.51 -17.83 2.80
C SER A 241 27.77 -17.76 4.31
N LYS A 242 28.43 -16.70 4.76
CA LYS A 242 28.77 -16.45 6.15
C LYS A 242 28.54 -14.98 6.48
N HIS A 243 27.69 -14.74 7.49
CA HIS A 243 27.43 -13.41 8.03
C HIS A 243 27.39 -13.46 9.56
N TRP A 244 28.00 -12.48 10.21
CA TRP A 244 28.22 -12.46 11.67
C TRP A 244 26.94 -12.58 12.50
N LYS A 245 25.80 -12.09 11.98
CA LYS A 245 24.47 -12.18 12.65
C LYS A 245 23.59 -13.32 12.13
N LEU A 246 23.73 -13.71 10.86
CA LEU A 246 22.86 -14.72 10.23
C LEU A 246 23.43 -16.13 10.34
N GLY A 247 24.71 -16.26 10.67
CA GLY A 247 25.44 -17.52 10.71
C GLY A 247 25.91 -17.97 9.33
N GLU A 248 26.17 -19.26 9.21
CA GLU A 248 26.51 -19.92 7.95
C GLU A 248 25.26 -20.51 7.30
N ARG A 249 25.20 -20.42 5.97
CA ARG A 249 24.10 -20.93 5.14
C ARG A 249 24.61 -21.41 3.81
N TYR A 250 23.85 -22.29 3.17
CA TYR A 250 24.17 -22.92 1.90
C TYR A 250 23.09 -22.57 0.87
N PHE A 251 23.55 -22.13 -0.30
CA PHE A 251 22.76 -21.99 -1.53
C PHE A 251 23.04 -23.24 -2.35
N LEU A 252 22.14 -24.22 -2.26
CA LEU A 252 22.26 -25.55 -2.85
C LEU A 252 21.32 -25.66 -4.05
N LEU A 253 21.88 -25.97 -5.21
CA LEU A 253 21.18 -26.00 -6.49
C LEU A 253 21.02 -27.45 -6.96
N SER A 254 20.01 -27.72 -7.79
CA SER A 254 19.92 -28.98 -8.53
C SER A 254 20.09 -28.75 -10.05
N PRO A 255 20.64 -29.74 -10.78
CA PRO A 255 20.58 -29.76 -12.24
C PRO A 255 19.15 -29.61 -12.76
N SER A 256 18.99 -28.98 -13.92
CA SER A 256 17.70 -28.88 -14.60
C SER A 256 17.64 -29.87 -15.76
N PRO A 257 16.47 -30.45 -16.09
CA PRO A 257 16.33 -31.27 -17.29
C PRO A 257 16.75 -30.51 -18.56
N GLY A 258 17.42 -31.22 -19.48
CA GLY A 258 17.77 -30.69 -20.80
C GLY A 258 16.55 -30.35 -21.65
N VAL A 259 16.64 -29.26 -22.42
CA VAL A 259 15.56 -28.78 -23.32
C VAL A 259 15.80 -29.14 -24.79
N GLY A 260 17.01 -29.58 -25.13
CA GLY A 260 17.40 -29.97 -26.49
C GLY A 260 17.42 -31.48 -26.73
N SER A 261 17.70 -31.87 -27.98
CA SER A 261 17.69 -33.25 -28.44
C SER A 261 18.76 -34.14 -27.81
N SER A 262 19.80 -33.57 -27.19
CA SER A 262 20.79 -34.36 -26.44
C SER A 262 20.21 -34.97 -25.16
N GLY A 263 19.18 -34.34 -24.58
CA GLY A 263 18.63 -34.70 -23.28
C GLY A 263 19.63 -34.56 -22.13
N THR A 264 20.71 -33.79 -22.32
CA THR A 264 21.72 -33.54 -21.28
C THR A 264 21.20 -32.53 -20.29
N ASP A 265 21.30 -32.81 -19.00
CA ASP A 265 20.90 -31.88 -17.95
C ASP A 265 21.65 -30.55 -18.05
N VAL A 266 20.94 -29.45 -17.83
CA VAL A 266 21.49 -28.10 -17.70
C VAL A 266 22.02 -27.93 -16.29
N LEU A 267 23.35 -27.90 -16.17
CA LEU A 267 24.05 -27.74 -14.90
C LEU A 267 24.17 -26.26 -14.50
N PRO A 268 24.04 -25.90 -13.21
CA PRO A 268 24.27 -24.55 -12.74
C PRO A 268 25.74 -24.16 -12.86
N GLN A 269 26.03 -23.01 -13.48
CA GLN A 269 27.36 -22.41 -13.40
C GLN A 269 27.42 -21.37 -12.28
N LEU A 270 28.11 -21.70 -11.18
CA LEU A 270 28.32 -20.76 -10.07
C LEU A 270 29.30 -19.64 -10.45
N MET A 271 28.89 -18.41 -10.20
CA MET A 271 29.65 -17.18 -10.44
C MET A 271 29.68 -16.30 -9.20
N PHE A 272 30.79 -15.62 -8.98
CA PHE A 272 31.02 -14.83 -7.77
C PHE A 272 31.50 -13.43 -8.11
N THR A 273 31.03 -12.44 -7.35
CA THR A 273 31.48 -11.05 -7.43
C THR A 273 31.22 -10.37 -6.09
N GLU A 274 31.50 -9.07 -6.02
CA GLU A 274 31.23 -8.24 -4.86
C GLU A 274 30.06 -7.31 -5.17
N ASN A 275 29.17 -7.08 -4.19
CA ASN A 275 28.10 -6.09 -4.30
C ASN A 275 28.65 -4.67 -4.09
N ASP A 276 29.73 -4.33 -4.79
CA ASP A 276 30.42 -3.04 -4.75
C ASP A 276 30.16 -2.24 -6.03
N THR A 277 30.06 -0.92 -5.87
CA THR A 277 29.83 0.01 -6.98
C THR A 277 30.94 -0.10 -8.03
N ASN A 278 30.56 -0.18 -9.30
CA ASN A 278 31.47 -0.06 -10.44
C ASN A 278 31.77 1.43 -10.71
N TYR A 279 32.81 1.95 -10.05
CA TYR A 279 33.29 3.32 -10.17
C TYR A 279 33.86 3.64 -11.56
N GLU A 280 34.45 2.65 -12.22
CA GLU A 280 35.05 2.83 -13.56
C GLU A 280 33.96 3.18 -14.56
N ARG A 281 32.86 2.41 -14.56
CA ARG A 281 31.72 2.65 -15.45
C ARG A 281 30.97 3.94 -15.15
N LEU A 282 30.76 4.26 -13.87
CA LEU A 282 29.85 5.34 -13.46
C LEU A 282 30.53 6.70 -13.34
N TYR A 283 31.83 6.70 -13.00
CA TYR A 283 32.54 7.92 -12.60
C TYR A 283 33.95 8.04 -13.19
N GLU A 284 34.33 7.16 -14.12
CA GLU A 284 35.68 7.11 -14.72
C GLU A 284 36.80 7.04 -13.65
N GLN A 285 36.54 6.30 -12.56
CA GLN A 285 37.45 6.13 -11.43
C GLN A 285 37.88 4.67 -11.28
N GLU A 286 39.11 4.44 -10.83
CA GLU A 286 39.61 3.09 -10.60
C GLU A 286 38.78 2.38 -9.54
N ASN A 287 38.34 1.15 -9.84
CA ASN A 287 37.63 0.32 -8.89
C ASN A 287 38.59 -0.14 -7.77
N PRO A 288 38.20 -0.11 -6.48
CA PRO A 288 39.02 -0.64 -5.39
C PRO A 288 39.38 -2.13 -5.56
N GLN A 289 38.57 -2.86 -6.33
CA GLN A 289 38.79 -4.24 -6.73
C GLN A 289 38.14 -4.50 -8.10
N PRO A 290 38.62 -5.50 -8.88
CA PRO A 290 38.15 -5.71 -10.25
C PRO A 290 36.75 -6.34 -10.37
N TYR A 291 36.27 -7.03 -9.32
CA TYR A 291 34.99 -7.74 -9.33
C TYR A 291 33.93 -6.89 -8.64
N VAL A 292 32.97 -6.37 -9.42
CA VAL A 292 31.99 -5.37 -8.98
C VAL A 292 30.56 -5.80 -9.33
N LYS A 293 29.56 -5.03 -8.86
CA LYS A 293 28.13 -5.39 -8.83
C LYS A 293 27.57 -5.91 -10.17
N ASP A 294 28.00 -5.32 -11.28
CA ASP A 294 27.51 -5.62 -12.64
C ASP A 294 28.28 -6.74 -13.36
N ALA A 295 29.17 -7.46 -12.67
CA ALA A 295 30.00 -8.52 -13.26
C ALA A 295 29.21 -9.59 -14.02
N PHE A 296 28.04 -10.00 -13.54
CA PHE A 296 27.25 -11.04 -14.20
C PHE A 296 26.66 -10.59 -15.54
N HIS A 297 26.33 -9.29 -15.67
CA HIS A 297 25.91 -8.72 -16.95
C HIS A 297 27.05 -8.80 -17.97
N ARG A 298 28.24 -8.36 -17.55
CA ARG A 298 29.44 -8.37 -18.42
C ARG A 298 29.88 -9.78 -18.79
N TYR A 299 29.76 -10.73 -17.87
CA TYR A 299 30.17 -12.11 -18.12
C TYR A 299 29.25 -12.88 -19.07
N ILE A 300 27.93 -12.76 -18.87
CA ILE A 300 26.91 -13.49 -19.64
C ILE A 300 26.62 -12.78 -20.96
N VAL A 301 26.30 -11.49 -20.91
CA VAL A 301 25.79 -10.73 -22.06
C VAL A 301 26.95 -10.21 -22.93
N ASP A 302 27.94 -9.57 -22.31
CA ASP A 302 29.07 -8.98 -23.06
C ASP A 302 30.20 -9.99 -23.35
N GLY A 303 30.15 -11.17 -22.72
CA GLY A 303 31.14 -12.23 -22.88
C GLY A 303 32.50 -11.99 -22.20
N GLU A 304 32.60 -10.99 -21.32
CA GLU A 304 33.81 -10.65 -20.57
C GLU A 304 34.16 -11.71 -19.52
N LYS A 305 34.95 -12.72 -19.90
CA LYS A 305 35.24 -13.88 -19.03
C LYS A 305 35.99 -13.57 -17.73
N GLU A 306 36.72 -12.46 -17.70
CA GLU A 306 37.48 -12.00 -16.52
C GLU A 306 36.64 -11.13 -15.57
N ALA A 307 35.36 -10.88 -15.86
CA ALA A 307 34.51 -10.02 -15.03
C ALA A 307 34.13 -10.62 -13.66
N ILE A 308 34.12 -11.95 -13.54
CA ILE A 308 33.78 -12.68 -12.31
C ILE A 308 35.03 -13.07 -11.52
N ASN A 309 34.89 -13.27 -10.21
CA ASN A 309 36.02 -13.62 -9.34
C ASN A 309 36.47 -15.08 -9.55
N PRO A 310 37.68 -15.35 -10.10
CA PRO A 310 38.17 -16.70 -10.36
C PRO A 310 38.50 -17.45 -9.05
N ASN A 311 38.64 -16.74 -7.92
CA ASN A 311 38.80 -17.37 -6.60
C ASN A 311 37.47 -17.88 -6.03
N GLN A 312 36.37 -17.79 -6.79
CA GLN A 312 35.04 -18.29 -6.43
C GLN A 312 34.57 -17.80 -5.05
N THR A 313 34.74 -16.49 -4.81
CA THR A 313 34.37 -15.86 -3.54
C THR A 313 33.93 -14.40 -3.75
N GLY A 314 33.17 -13.85 -2.80
CA GLY A 314 32.75 -12.45 -2.80
C GLY A 314 31.62 -12.17 -1.83
N THR A 315 30.77 -11.20 -2.14
CA THR A 315 29.56 -10.85 -1.37
C THR A 315 28.26 -11.02 -2.17
N LYS A 316 28.37 -11.37 -3.46
CA LYS A 316 27.27 -11.70 -4.37
C LYS A 316 27.64 -12.97 -5.14
N CYS A 317 26.71 -13.91 -5.22
CA CYS A 317 26.85 -15.17 -5.94
C CYS A 317 25.61 -15.40 -6.81
N ALA A 318 25.79 -15.99 -7.99
CA ALA A 318 24.72 -16.38 -8.89
C ALA A 318 24.97 -17.77 -9.46
N ALA A 319 23.90 -18.47 -9.80
CA ALA A 319 23.96 -19.72 -10.55
C ALA A 319 23.35 -19.49 -11.93
N TRP A 320 24.11 -19.68 -12.99
CA TRP A 320 23.63 -19.49 -14.36
C TRP A 320 23.18 -20.83 -14.96
N TYR A 321 21.88 -20.92 -15.27
CA TYR A 321 21.31 -21.99 -16.09
C TYR A 321 21.08 -21.47 -17.51
N ASN A 322 21.55 -22.23 -18.50
CA ASN A 322 21.48 -21.86 -19.91
C ASN A 322 20.60 -22.85 -20.69
N PHE A 323 19.42 -22.40 -21.12
CA PHE A 323 18.45 -23.19 -21.89
C PHE A 323 18.42 -22.72 -23.36
N ASN A 324 19.54 -22.88 -24.07
CA ASN A 324 19.67 -22.45 -25.48
C ASN A 324 20.00 -23.59 -26.48
N GLU A 325 20.10 -24.83 -26.02
CA GLU A 325 20.31 -25.99 -26.89
C GLU A 325 19.14 -26.12 -27.90
N ASP A 326 19.46 -26.42 -29.16
CA ASP A 326 18.49 -26.58 -30.26
C ASP A 326 17.50 -25.41 -30.45
N GLY A 327 17.92 -24.19 -30.10
CA GLY A 327 17.09 -22.99 -30.17
C GLY A 327 16.34 -22.67 -28.87
N GLY A 328 16.49 -23.51 -27.85
CA GLY A 328 15.99 -23.30 -26.50
C GLY A 328 14.76 -24.15 -26.16
N VAL A 329 13.90 -23.66 -25.27
CA VAL A 329 12.73 -24.42 -24.79
C VAL A 329 11.68 -24.48 -25.90
N ASN A 330 11.16 -25.67 -26.22
CA ASN A 330 10.14 -25.81 -27.27
C ASN A 330 8.80 -25.16 -26.89
N PRO A 331 7.94 -24.83 -27.88
CA PRO A 331 6.60 -24.33 -27.65
C PRO A 331 5.78 -25.22 -26.71
N GLY A 332 5.19 -24.63 -25.67
CA GLY A 332 4.39 -25.35 -24.68
C GLY A 332 5.19 -26.20 -23.68
N GLU A 333 6.52 -26.28 -23.81
CA GLU A 333 7.39 -26.88 -22.81
C GLU A 333 7.87 -25.83 -21.79
N CYS A 334 8.57 -26.27 -20.75
CA CYS A 334 9.08 -25.38 -19.70
C CYS A 334 10.51 -25.73 -19.26
N ALA A 335 11.23 -24.69 -18.82
CA ALA A 335 12.47 -24.83 -18.07
C ALA A 335 12.19 -24.76 -16.57
N VAL A 336 12.84 -25.62 -15.78
CA VAL A 336 12.61 -25.70 -14.32
C VAL A 336 13.91 -25.58 -13.55
N VAL A 337 14.03 -24.56 -12.69
CA VAL A 337 15.19 -24.40 -11.79
C VAL A 337 14.75 -24.58 -10.35
N ARG A 338 15.46 -25.43 -9.60
CA ARG A 338 15.21 -25.70 -8.17
C ARG A 338 16.45 -25.39 -7.34
N PHE A 339 16.24 -24.73 -6.21
CA PHE A 339 17.30 -24.56 -5.21
C PHE A 339 16.75 -24.42 -3.80
N ARG A 340 17.63 -24.74 -2.84
CA ARG A 340 17.37 -24.67 -1.41
C ARG A 340 18.36 -23.69 -0.76
N PHE A 341 17.84 -22.82 0.09
CA PHE A 341 18.63 -21.93 0.92
C PHE A 341 18.48 -22.35 2.39
N THR A 342 19.53 -22.97 2.94
CA THR A 342 19.44 -23.73 4.20
C THR A 342 20.62 -23.48 5.12
N LYS A 343 20.50 -23.85 6.39
CA LYS A 343 21.65 -23.93 7.33
C LYS A 343 22.32 -25.29 7.32
N ARG A 344 21.69 -26.29 6.70
CA ARG A 344 22.17 -27.67 6.68
C ARG A 344 23.22 -27.79 5.58
N ASP A 345 24.39 -28.32 5.94
CA ASP A 345 25.42 -28.69 4.97
C ASP A 345 24.99 -30.00 4.30
N GLN A 346 24.30 -29.88 3.17
CA GLN A 346 23.81 -30.99 2.36
C GLN A 346 24.58 -31.02 1.04
N SER A 347 24.92 -32.22 0.58
CA SER A 347 25.69 -32.41 -0.65
C SER A 347 24.85 -32.56 -1.91
N TYR A 348 23.54 -32.82 -1.77
CA TYR A 348 22.61 -32.98 -2.89
C TYR A 348 21.20 -32.53 -2.47
N LEU A 349 20.38 -32.17 -3.46
CA LEU A 349 18.98 -31.80 -3.30
C LEU A 349 18.11 -32.98 -3.76
N ASP A 350 17.22 -33.46 -2.90
CA ASP A 350 16.22 -34.47 -3.24
C ASP A 350 15.02 -33.76 -3.89
N GLU A 351 14.86 -33.93 -5.20
CA GLU A 351 13.84 -33.22 -5.99
C GLU A 351 12.42 -33.69 -5.68
N GLU A 352 12.24 -34.95 -5.32
CA GLU A 352 10.92 -35.51 -4.96
C GLU A 352 10.47 -34.94 -3.60
N GLU A 353 11.34 -34.99 -2.58
CA GLU A 353 11.07 -34.35 -1.28
C GLU A 353 10.79 -32.85 -1.46
N PHE A 354 11.58 -32.18 -2.29
CA PHE A 354 11.45 -30.76 -2.57
C PHE A 354 10.07 -30.41 -3.16
N ASP A 355 9.65 -31.12 -4.20
CA ASP A 355 8.38 -30.85 -4.87
C ASP A 355 7.21 -31.20 -3.94
N ASP A 356 7.28 -32.28 -3.16
CA ASP A 356 6.28 -32.65 -2.15
C ASP A 356 6.07 -31.53 -1.12
N ILE A 357 7.15 -30.87 -0.66
CA ILE A 357 7.04 -29.75 0.28
C ILE A 357 6.35 -28.55 -0.35
N ILE A 358 6.72 -28.19 -1.59
CA ILE A 358 6.12 -27.06 -2.32
C ILE A 358 4.62 -27.30 -2.51
N GLU A 359 4.23 -28.49 -2.95
CA GLU A 359 2.83 -28.85 -3.17
C GLU A 359 2.04 -28.85 -1.86
N LYS A 360 2.61 -29.41 -0.79
CA LYS A 360 2.00 -29.37 0.55
C LYS A 360 1.83 -27.94 1.07
N ARG A 361 2.77 -27.04 0.81
CA ARG A 361 2.65 -25.61 1.16
C ARG A 361 1.52 -24.92 0.39
N ARG A 362 1.31 -25.29 -0.88
CA ARG A 362 0.16 -24.81 -1.66
C ARG A 362 -1.17 -25.29 -1.08
N GLU A 363 -1.27 -26.57 -0.73
CA GLU A 363 -2.49 -27.14 -0.11
C GLU A 363 -2.84 -26.46 1.23
N GLU A 364 -1.83 -26.18 2.06
CA GLU A 364 -2.03 -25.44 3.31
C GLU A 364 -2.44 -23.99 3.09
N ALA A 365 -1.97 -23.36 2.01
CA ALA A 365 -2.42 -22.03 1.61
C ALA A 365 -3.91 -22.06 1.22
N ASP A 366 -4.34 -23.07 0.45
CA ASP A 366 -5.75 -23.29 0.09
C ASP A 366 -6.62 -23.44 1.35
N GLU A 367 -6.19 -24.27 2.30
CA GLU A 367 -6.88 -24.47 3.59
C GLU A 367 -6.99 -23.15 4.38
N PHE A 368 -5.89 -22.39 4.47
CA PHE A 368 -5.82 -21.14 5.21
C PHE A 368 -6.79 -20.09 4.66
N TYR A 369 -6.79 -19.85 3.34
CA TYR A 369 -7.68 -18.87 2.73
C TYR A 369 -9.14 -19.32 2.73
N PHE A 370 -9.40 -20.62 2.56
CA PHE A 370 -10.75 -21.16 2.69
C PHE A 370 -11.33 -20.90 4.09
N ARG A 371 -10.52 -21.04 5.15
CA ARG A 371 -10.91 -20.75 6.53
C ARG A 371 -11.25 -19.27 6.76
N ILE A 372 -10.63 -18.34 6.03
CA ILE A 372 -10.89 -16.88 6.15
C ILE A 372 -12.29 -16.52 5.63
N SER A 373 -12.69 -17.11 4.50
CA SER A 373 -13.99 -16.88 3.87
C SER A 373 -14.65 -18.23 3.52
N PRO A 374 -15.23 -18.91 4.52
CA PRO A 374 -15.77 -20.26 4.36
C PRO A 374 -17.15 -20.29 3.69
N LEU A 375 -17.76 -19.13 3.46
CA LEU A 375 -19.06 -19.04 2.80
C LEU A 375 -18.93 -19.35 1.30
N PRO A 376 -19.97 -19.93 0.67
CA PRO A 376 -20.00 -20.11 -0.78
C PRO A 376 -19.89 -18.75 -1.48
N MET A 377 -18.91 -18.63 -2.36
CA MET A 377 -18.70 -17.51 -3.28
C MET A 377 -18.22 -18.07 -4.62
N THR A 378 -18.32 -17.29 -5.70
CA THR A 378 -17.83 -17.71 -7.02
C THR A 378 -16.30 -17.86 -7.00
N ASP A 379 -15.77 -18.71 -7.88
CA ASP A 379 -14.31 -18.90 -7.99
C ASP A 379 -13.61 -17.59 -8.39
N ASP A 380 -14.28 -16.73 -9.16
CA ASP A 380 -13.78 -15.42 -9.55
C ASP A 380 -13.58 -14.49 -8.34
N LEU A 381 -14.60 -14.34 -7.49
CA LEU A 381 -14.51 -13.53 -6.26
C LEU A 381 -13.48 -14.11 -5.29
N ARG A 382 -13.38 -15.44 -5.20
CA ARG A 382 -12.37 -16.12 -4.39
C ARG A 382 -10.95 -15.79 -4.88
N ASN A 383 -10.74 -15.82 -6.19
CA ASN A 383 -9.47 -15.48 -6.82
C ASN A 383 -9.10 -14.00 -6.58
N ILE A 384 -10.04 -13.07 -6.77
CA ILE A 384 -9.85 -11.64 -6.47
C ILE A 384 -9.44 -11.44 -5.02
N GLN A 385 -10.17 -12.05 -4.08
CA GLN A 385 -9.88 -11.92 -2.65
C GLN A 385 -8.50 -12.50 -2.29
N ARG A 386 -8.13 -13.67 -2.84
CA ARG A 386 -6.84 -14.30 -2.58
C ARG A 386 -5.68 -13.45 -3.10
N GLN A 387 -5.77 -12.94 -4.33
CA GLN A 387 -4.73 -12.07 -4.90
C GLN A 387 -4.63 -10.72 -4.18
N ALA A 388 -5.75 -10.18 -3.69
CA ALA A 388 -5.72 -8.98 -2.84
C ALA A 388 -4.94 -9.26 -1.54
N PHE A 389 -5.15 -10.40 -0.87
CA PHE A 389 -4.36 -10.79 0.30
C PHE A 389 -2.90 -11.07 -0.03
N SER A 390 -2.63 -11.74 -1.15
CA SER A 390 -1.30 -12.03 -1.65
C SER A 390 -0.51 -10.74 -1.86
N GLY A 391 -1.09 -9.76 -2.56
CA GLY A 391 -0.46 -8.46 -2.78
C GLY A 391 -0.17 -7.74 -1.46
N MET A 392 -1.08 -7.75 -0.46
CA MET A 392 -0.79 -7.16 0.88
C MET A 392 0.47 -7.77 1.53
N MET A 393 0.83 -9.01 1.19
CA MET A 393 2.02 -9.70 1.72
C MET A 393 3.26 -9.41 0.87
N TRP A 394 3.13 -9.32 -0.46
CA TRP A 394 4.20 -8.95 -1.38
C TRP A 394 4.60 -7.47 -1.31
N THR A 395 3.70 -6.58 -0.90
CA THR A 395 4.01 -5.15 -0.68
C THR A 395 4.67 -4.86 0.67
N LYS A 396 5.04 -5.90 1.44
CA LYS A 396 5.85 -5.71 2.65
C LYS A 396 7.30 -5.49 2.26
N GLN A 397 7.94 -4.45 2.79
CA GLN A 397 9.32 -4.12 2.44
C GLN A 397 10.15 -3.82 3.68
N HIS A 398 11.42 -4.21 3.68
CA HIS A 398 12.39 -3.71 4.65
C HIS A 398 12.66 -2.22 4.37
N TYR A 399 12.30 -1.38 5.32
CA TYR A 399 12.51 0.05 5.23
C TYR A 399 13.55 0.48 6.27
N HIS A 400 14.75 0.77 5.78
CA HIS A 400 15.83 1.28 6.60
C HIS A 400 16.14 2.73 6.24
N PHE A 401 16.05 3.63 7.22
CA PHE A 401 16.33 5.04 7.02
C PHE A 401 16.71 5.69 8.34
N ILE A 402 17.89 6.32 8.39
CA ILE A 402 18.37 7.04 9.57
C ILE A 402 18.68 8.46 9.14
N TRP A 403 17.80 9.40 9.53
CA TRP A 403 17.87 10.77 9.01
C TRP A 403 19.23 11.43 9.26
N ASP A 404 19.81 11.24 10.45
CA ASP A 404 21.10 11.85 10.80
C ASP A 404 22.25 11.34 9.93
N GLN A 405 22.26 10.05 9.60
CA GLN A 405 23.27 9.46 8.72
C GLN A 405 23.04 9.87 7.26
N TRP A 406 21.79 9.87 6.81
CA TRP A 406 21.41 10.34 5.48
C TRP A 406 21.85 11.80 5.26
N ALA A 407 21.50 12.69 6.18
CA ALA A 407 21.77 14.12 6.07
C ALA A 407 23.28 14.44 6.08
N LYS A 408 24.07 13.77 6.93
CA LYS A 408 25.53 14.01 7.04
C LYS A 408 26.37 13.24 6.02
N GLY A 409 25.78 12.22 5.37
CA GLY A 409 26.52 11.25 4.57
C GLY A 409 27.23 10.19 5.41
N ASP A 410 27.90 9.28 4.71
CA ASP A 410 28.61 8.14 5.30
C ASP A 410 30.13 8.39 5.33
N PRO A 411 30.85 8.08 6.43
CA PRO A 411 32.29 8.33 6.57
C PRO A 411 33.18 7.70 5.48
N GLY A 412 32.76 6.58 4.90
CA GLY A 412 33.48 5.90 3.82
C GLY A 412 33.33 6.53 2.43
N THR A 413 32.54 7.60 2.31
CA THR A 413 32.22 8.26 1.04
C THR A 413 32.51 9.76 1.10
N LEU A 414 32.49 10.42 -0.05
CA LEU A 414 32.56 11.88 -0.09
C LEU A 414 31.34 12.48 0.63
N PRO A 415 31.53 13.51 1.49
CA PRO A 415 30.40 14.20 2.10
C PRO A 415 29.43 14.74 1.05
N PRO A 416 28.12 14.61 1.25
CA PRO A 416 27.13 15.18 0.35
C PRO A 416 27.20 16.71 0.34
N PRO A 417 26.66 17.37 -0.70
CA PRO A 417 26.57 18.83 -0.76
C PRO A 417 25.91 19.42 0.49
N ALA A 418 26.45 20.53 1.00
CA ALA A 418 25.97 21.14 2.25
C ALA A 418 24.48 21.57 2.19
N ASP A 419 24.04 22.03 1.01
CA ASP A 419 22.67 22.49 0.78
C ASP A 419 21.63 21.36 0.93
N ARG A 420 22.04 20.09 0.74
CA ARG A 420 21.18 18.90 0.86
C ARG A 420 20.49 18.80 2.22
N MET A 421 21.20 19.15 3.29
CA MET A 421 20.67 19.08 4.65
C MET A 421 19.44 19.98 4.87
N GLY A 422 19.24 20.97 4.00
CA GLY A 422 18.11 21.90 4.05
C GLY A 422 16.87 21.44 3.28
N ILE A 423 16.98 20.42 2.43
CA ILE A 423 15.96 20.11 1.42
C ILE A 423 14.73 19.44 2.03
N ARG A 424 14.91 18.34 2.78
CA ARG A 424 13.80 17.52 3.27
C ARG A 424 13.91 17.22 4.75
N ASN A 425 12.75 17.17 5.41
CA ASN A 425 12.58 16.56 6.72
C ASN A 425 13.49 17.11 7.84
N THR A 426 13.91 18.38 7.75
CA THR A 426 14.92 18.99 8.66
C THR A 426 14.52 19.01 10.14
N GLN A 427 13.21 18.90 10.42
CA GLN A 427 12.64 18.83 11.76
C GLN A 427 12.63 17.41 12.35
N TRP A 428 12.94 16.39 11.55
CA TRP A 428 12.80 14.96 11.89
C TRP A 428 14.12 14.27 12.20
N LYS A 429 15.06 14.98 12.84
CA LYS A 429 16.43 14.48 13.09
C LYS A 429 16.52 13.22 13.95
N HIS A 430 15.45 12.87 14.66
CA HIS A 430 15.33 11.70 15.52
C HIS A 430 14.89 10.44 14.77
N MET A 431 14.46 10.57 13.50
CA MET A 431 13.90 9.47 12.71
C MET A 431 14.92 8.35 12.53
N HIS A 432 14.53 7.14 12.95
CA HIS A 432 15.34 5.93 12.82
C HIS A 432 14.44 4.73 12.49
N CYS A 433 14.37 4.38 11.21
CA CYS A 433 13.60 3.26 10.71
C CYS A 433 14.51 2.06 10.42
N ASP A 434 14.12 0.88 10.90
CA ASP A 434 14.72 -0.41 10.59
C ASP A 434 13.68 -1.52 10.85
N ASP A 435 12.61 -1.51 10.05
CA ASP A 435 11.48 -2.41 10.22
C ASP A 435 10.94 -2.89 8.86
N ILE A 436 10.22 -4.01 8.88
CA ILE A 436 9.33 -4.38 7.78
C ILE A 436 8.05 -3.56 7.87
N LEU A 437 7.78 -2.77 6.83
CA LEU A 437 6.58 -1.95 6.69
C LEU A 437 5.72 -2.44 5.54
N SER A 438 4.41 -2.24 5.63
CA SER A 438 3.50 -2.44 4.51
C SER A 438 3.49 -1.18 3.64
N MET A 439 3.80 -1.32 2.36
CA MET A 439 3.85 -0.22 1.41
C MET A 439 2.53 -0.10 0.62
N PRO A 440 2.19 1.10 0.12
CA PRO A 440 1.04 1.28 -0.77
C PRO A 440 1.17 0.44 -2.04
N ASP A 441 2.38 0.38 -2.60
CA ASP A 441 2.76 -0.34 -3.82
C ASP A 441 4.23 -0.78 -3.70
N SER A 442 4.62 -1.92 -4.28
CA SER A 442 5.99 -2.47 -4.17
C SER A 442 7.04 -1.80 -5.07
N TRP A 443 6.60 -1.05 -6.09
CA TRP A 443 7.44 -0.42 -7.10
C TRP A 443 7.28 1.11 -7.16
N GLU A 444 6.09 1.66 -7.36
CA GLU A 444 5.83 3.11 -7.50
C GLU A 444 5.95 3.82 -6.16
N TYR A 445 5.44 3.22 -5.09
CA TYR A 445 5.50 3.76 -3.74
C TYR A 445 6.30 2.84 -2.80
N PRO A 446 7.61 2.60 -3.05
CA PRO A 446 8.45 1.70 -2.24
C PRO A 446 8.87 2.39 -0.93
N PHE A 447 7.94 3.12 -0.33
CA PHE A 447 8.06 3.88 0.89
C PHE A 447 6.70 3.95 1.58
N PHE A 448 6.71 4.14 2.89
CA PHE A 448 5.45 4.16 3.64
C PHE A 448 4.71 5.49 3.46
N ALA A 449 3.39 5.41 3.49
CA ALA A 449 2.52 6.51 3.84
C ALA A 449 1.68 6.10 5.06
N ALA A 450 1.67 6.94 6.11
CA ALA A 450 1.13 6.53 7.40
C ALA A 450 -0.40 6.38 7.38
N TRP A 451 -1.10 7.17 6.58
CA TRP A 451 -2.56 7.04 6.46
C TRP A 451 -2.96 5.82 5.62
N ASP A 452 -2.25 5.51 4.54
CA ASP A 452 -2.38 4.26 3.78
C ASP A 452 -2.23 3.04 4.69
N SER A 453 -1.18 3.03 5.52
CA SER A 453 -0.90 1.95 6.47
C SER A 453 -2.10 1.63 7.38
N ALA A 454 -2.92 2.63 7.72
CA ALA A 454 -4.12 2.43 8.50
C ALA A 454 -5.19 1.62 7.74
N PHE A 455 -5.33 1.83 6.43
CA PHE A 455 -6.20 1.04 5.57
C PHE A 455 -5.64 -0.36 5.31
N HIS A 456 -4.32 -0.49 5.13
CA HIS A 456 -3.64 -1.78 4.93
C HIS A 456 -3.92 -2.75 6.09
N CYS A 457 -3.96 -2.20 7.31
CA CYS A 457 -4.19 -2.98 8.53
C CYS A 457 -5.56 -3.67 8.59
N ILE A 458 -6.53 -3.26 7.76
CA ILE A 458 -7.86 -3.88 7.72
C ILE A 458 -7.81 -5.28 7.09
N PRO A 459 -7.38 -5.48 5.82
CA PRO A 459 -7.19 -6.80 5.26
C PRO A 459 -6.06 -7.57 5.96
N LEU A 460 -4.96 -6.91 6.33
CA LEU A 460 -3.87 -7.57 7.07
C LEU A 460 -4.34 -8.18 8.39
N ALA A 461 -5.22 -7.51 9.13
CA ALA A 461 -5.75 -8.05 10.38
C ALA A 461 -6.58 -9.33 10.21
N MET A 462 -7.08 -9.60 8.99
CA MET A 462 -7.82 -10.82 8.70
C MET A 462 -6.92 -12.05 8.63
N ILE A 463 -5.68 -11.89 8.15
CA ILE A 463 -4.73 -12.99 7.90
C ILE A 463 -3.52 -12.98 8.85
N ASP A 464 -3.06 -11.82 9.30
CA ASP A 464 -1.94 -11.64 10.23
C ASP A 464 -2.19 -10.44 11.20
N PRO A 465 -3.03 -10.63 12.24
CA PRO A 465 -3.36 -9.58 13.19
C PRO A 465 -2.15 -9.06 13.98
N ASP A 466 -1.13 -9.88 14.20
CA ASP A 466 0.06 -9.48 14.94
C ASP A 466 0.93 -8.50 14.13
N PHE A 467 1.06 -8.71 12.80
CA PHE A 467 1.69 -7.74 11.91
C PHE A 467 0.87 -6.45 11.77
N ALA A 468 -0.44 -6.53 11.57
CA ALA A 468 -1.31 -5.35 11.48
C ALA A 468 -1.21 -4.45 12.74
N LYS A 469 -1.23 -5.07 13.94
CA LYS A 469 -0.99 -4.35 15.20
C LYS A 469 0.40 -3.71 15.25
N LYS A 470 1.45 -4.42 14.78
CA LYS A 470 2.82 -3.87 14.72
C LYS A 470 2.87 -2.61 13.85
N GLN A 471 2.26 -2.60 12.66
CA GLN A 471 2.26 -1.43 11.76
C GLN A 471 1.68 -0.18 12.43
N LEU A 472 0.54 -0.32 13.11
CA LEU A 472 -0.08 0.80 13.82
C LEU A 472 0.75 1.26 15.03
N ASP A 473 1.42 0.33 15.70
CA ASP A 473 2.27 0.63 16.85
C ASP A 473 3.55 1.38 16.44
N LEU A 474 4.19 0.99 15.33
CA LEU A 474 5.47 1.53 14.85
C LEU A 474 5.45 3.05 14.68
N PHE A 475 4.45 3.60 13.97
CA PHE A 475 4.35 5.04 13.72
C PHE A 475 4.15 5.87 15.00
N THR A 476 3.80 5.23 16.11
CA THR A 476 3.63 5.89 17.42
C THR A 476 4.84 5.79 18.35
N ARG A 477 5.90 5.09 17.92
CA ARG A 477 7.16 4.92 18.67
C ARG A 477 7.98 6.20 18.66
N GLU A 478 8.83 6.36 19.67
CA GLU A 478 9.63 7.57 19.94
C GLU A 478 10.64 7.89 18.83
N TRP A 479 11.01 6.90 18.02
CA TRP A 479 11.95 7.03 16.90
C TRP A 479 11.26 7.16 15.53
N TYR A 480 9.93 7.11 15.48
CA TYR A 480 9.11 7.42 14.30
C TYR A 480 8.26 8.68 14.50
N CYS A 481 7.54 8.76 15.62
CA CYS A 481 6.66 9.88 15.98
C CYS A 481 7.48 11.09 16.43
N HIS A 482 7.14 12.27 15.91
CA HIS A 482 7.81 13.50 16.31
C HIS A 482 7.57 13.77 17.80
N PRO A 483 8.55 14.29 18.56
CA PRO A 483 8.40 14.62 19.98
C PRO A 483 7.25 15.57 20.35
N ASN A 484 6.62 16.21 19.37
CA ASN A 484 5.46 17.09 19.56
C ASN A 484 4.12 16.34 19.45
N GLY A 485 4.13 15.03 19.14
CA GLY A 485 2.97 14.19 18.92
C GLY A 485 2.59 13.95 17.45
N GLN A 486 3.26 14.58 16.47
CA GLN A 486 2.96 14.40 15.05
C GLN A 486 3.41 13.01 14.55
N LEU A 487 2.53 12.31 13.82
CA LEU A 487 2.90 11.10 13.08
C LEU A 487 3.55 11.49 11.75
N PRO A 488 4.60 10.78 11.30
CA PRO A 488 5.24 11.09 10.02
C PRO A 488 4.29 10.78 8.86
N ALA A 489 4.21 11.67 7.87
CA ALA A 489 3.32 11.46 6.73
C ALA A 489 3.86 10.41 5.73
N TYR A 490 4.88 10.77 4.96
CA TYR A 490 5.52 9.89 3.96
C TYR A 490 6.96 10.35 3.66
N GLU A 491 7.74 9.53 2.93
CA GLU A 491 9.20 9.70 2.76
C GLU A 491 9.63 11.09 2.24
N TRP A 492 8.89 11.66 1.27
CA TRP A 492 9.20 12.96 0.70
C TRP A 492 9.00 14.12 1.68
N ASN A 493 8.06 14.02 2.61
CA ASN A 493 7.77 15.05 3.61
C ASN A 493 7.09 14.46 4.86
N PHE A 494 7.89 14.08 5.86
CA PHE A 494 7.36 13.57 7.13
C PHE A 494 6.51 14.60 7.88
N GLY A 495 6.75 15.90 7.65
CA GLY A 495 6.05 16.99 8.32
C GLY A 495 4.68 17.32 7.73
N ASP A 496 4.30 16.69 6.62
CA ASP A 496 2.99 16.93 6.01
C ASP A 496 1.84 16.40 6.89
N VAL A 497 0.62 16.76 6.52
CA VAL A 497 -0.59 16.41 7.26
C VAL A 497 -1.40 15.41 6.47
N ASN A 498 -1.58 14.22 7.04
CA ASN A 498 -2.46 13.19 6.49
C ASN A 498 -3.76 13.04 7.29
N PRO A 499 -4.80 12.41 6.72
CA PRO A 499 -6.01 12.08 7.47
C PRO A 499 -5.72 11.27 8.75
N PRO A 500 -6.28 11.65 9.91
CA PRO A 500 -6.04 11.00 11.20
C PRO A 500 -6.85 9.69 11.36
N VAL A 501 -6.74 8.77 10.40
CA VAL A 501 -7.46 7.48 10.36
C VAL A 501 -6.85 6.40 11.27
N HIS A 502 -5.69 6.66 11.88
CA HIS A 502 -4.93 5.70 12.69
C HIS A 502 -5.71 5.14 13.89
N ALA A 503 -6.50 5.98 14.56
CA ALA A 503 -7.35 5.57 15.68
C ALA A 503 -8.48 4.63 15.24
N TRP A 504 -9.08 4.93 14.09
CA TRP A 504 -10.10 4.06 13.50
C TRP A 504 -9.51 2.70 13.17
N ALA A 505 -8.37 2.66 12.48
CA ALA A 505 -7.71 1.41 12.12
C ALA A 505 -7.31 0.59 13.36
N THR A 506 -6.77 1.24 14.39
CA THR A 506 -6.45 0.60 15.68
C THR A 506 -7.66 -0.11 16.27
N PHE A 507 -8.81 0.56 16.31
CA PHE A 507 -10.02 -0.04 16.85
C PHE A 507 -10.62 -1.11 15.92
N ARG A 508 -10.50 -0.94 14.60
CA ARG A 508 -10.93 -1.95 13.62
C ARG A 508 -10.10 -3.22 13.71
N THR A 509 -8.77 -3.13 13.71
CA THR A 509 -7.85 -4.27 13.84
C THR A 509 -8.14 -5.06 15.12
N PHE A 510 -8.32 -4.36 16.25
CA PHE A 510 -8.71 -4.98 17.51
C PHE A 510 -10.05 -5.75 17.43
N LYS A 511 -11.06 -5.19 16.75
CA LYS A 511 -12.36 -5.85 16.55
C LYS A 511 -12.28 -7.02 15.56
N ILE A 512 -11.47 -6.92 14.52
CA ILE A 512 -11.27 -7.98 13.52
C ILE A 512 -10.59 -9.19 14.20
N GLU A 513 -9.53 -8.96 14.98
CA GLU A 513 -8.86 -10.02 15.76
C GLU A 513 -9.88 -10.73 16.68
N ARG A 514 -10.70 -9.95 17.40
CA ARG A 514 -11.78 -10.49 18.25
C ARG A 514 -12.76 -11.35 17.46
N LYS A 515 -13.20 -10.89 16.30
CA LYS A 515 -14.24 -11.57 15.49
C LYS A 515 -13.70 -12.86 14.85
N LEU A 516 -12.52 -12.82 14.23
CA LEU A 516 -12.00 -13.94 13.43
C LEU A 516 -11.20 -14.96 14.26
N TYR A 517 -10.46 -14.47 15.25
CA TYR A 517 -9.54 -15.28 16.05
C TYR A 517 -10.03 -15.50 17.48
N GLY A 518 -11.17 -14.93 17.90
CA GLY A 518 -11.73 -15.14 19.24
C GLY A 518 -10.87 -14.59 20.40
N ARG A 519 -9.82 -13.83 20.09
CA ARG A 519 -8.87 -13.25 21.05
C ARG A 519 -8.79 -11.73 20.89
N GLN A 520 -8.25 -11.04 21.89
CA GLN A 520 -8.15 -9.59 21.87
C GLN A 520 -6.92 -9.11 22.63
N ASP A 521 -6.33 -7.99 22.20
CA ASP A 521 -5.12 -7.41 22.77
C ASP A 521 -5.42 -6.03 23.38
N ILE A 522 -5.72 -6.03 24.68
CA ILE A 522 -6.06 -4.80 25.43
C ILE A 522 -4.82 -3.92 25.63
N ASP A 523 -3.64 -4.52 25.80
CA ASP A 523 -2.40 -3.79 26.02
C ASP A 523 -1.95 -3.05 24.75
N PHE A 524 -2.14 -3.65 23.57
CA PHE A 524 -2.02 -2.95 22.29
C PHE A 524 -2.95 -1.75 22.21
N LEU A 525 -4.24 -1.97 22.46
CA LEU A 525 -5.26 -0.92 22.36
C LEU A 525 -4.95 0.26 23.29
N GLU A 526 -4.57 -0.04 24.53
CA GLU A 526 -4.20 0.95 25.55
C GLU A 526 -2.91 1.71 25.19
N ARG A 527 -1.88 1.01 24.73
CA ARG A 527 -0.59 1.61 24.35
C ARG A 527 -0.74 2.60 23.20
N VAL A 528 -1.41 2.19 22.13
CA VAL A 528 -1.62 3.06 20.95
C VAL A 528 -2.56 4.20 21.30
N PHE A 529 -3.61 3.97 22.11
CA PHE A 529 -4.50 5.03 22.60
C PHE A 529 -3.74 6.16 23.31
N GLN A 530 -2.81 5.84 24.20
CA GLN A 530 -2.02 6.86 24.91
C GLN A 530 -1.16 7.70 23.96
N LYS A 531 -0.57 7.10 22.92
CA LYS A 531 0.22 7.83 21.92
C LYS A 531 -0.66 8.68 21.02
N LEU A 532 -1.81 8.16 20.63
CA LEU A 532 -2.81 8.91 19.88
C LEU A 532 -3.40 10.07 20.70
N LEU A 533 -3.41 10.01 22.02
CA LEU A 533 -3.78 11.19 22.82
C LEU A 533 -2.80 12.36 22.62
N LEU A 534 -1.50 12.08 22.47
CA LEU A 534 -0.48 13.09 22.15
C LEU A 534 -0.70 13.64 20.74
N ASN A 535 -0.97 12.77 19.77
CA ASN A 535 -1.27 13.19 18.40
C ASN A 535 -2.55 14.03 18.31
N PHE A 536 -3.62 13.63 18.99
CA PHE A 536 -4.85 14.40 19.07
C PHE A 536 -4.58 15.80 19.65
N THR A 537 -3.74 15.89 20.69
CA THR A 537 -3.38 17.17 21.30
C THR A 537 -2.53 18.03 20.36
N TRP A 538 -1.64 17.42 19.57
CA TRP A 538 -0.92 18.11 18.51
C TRP A 538 -1.86 18.73 17.49
N TRP A 539 -2.86 17.98 17.02
CA TRP A 539 -3.88 18.48 16.10
C TRP A 539 -4.61 19.70 16.67
N VAL A 540 -5.15 19.59 17.89
CA VAL A 540 -5.85 20.72 18.55
C VAL A 540 -4.96 21.95 18.70
N ASN A 541 -3.67 21.78 19.00
CA ASN A 541 -2.79 22.92 19.26
C ASN A 541 -2.15 23.53 18.00
N ARG A 542 -2.03 22.77 16.91
CA ARG A 542 -1.28 23.18 15.70
C ARG A 542 -2.15 23.40 14.47
N LYS A 543 -3.35 22.84 14.47
CA LYS A 543 -4.26 22.85 13.33
C LYS A 543 -5.60 23.52 13.65
N ASP A 544 -5.80 23.99 14.88
CA ASP A 544 -6.87 24.91 15.27
C ASP A 544 -6.22 26.17 15.86
N THR A 545 -5.61 26.98 14.99
CA THR A 545 -4.73 28.11 15.38
C THR A 545 -5.45 29.14 16.26
N ASP A 546 -6.75 29.34 16.01
CA ASP A 546 -7.59 30.31 16.71
C ASP A 546 -8.40 29.70 17.89
N GLY A 547 -8.30 28.39 18.13
CA GLY A 547 -9.05 27.69 19.18
C GLY A 547 -10.57 27.69 18.95
N LYS A 548 -10.99 27.72 17.68
CA LYS A 548 -12.40 27.79 17.27
C LYS A 548 -13.02 26.41 17.03
N ASN A 549 -12.24 25.33 17.16
CA ASN A 549 -12.59 23.97 16.75
C ASN A 549 -12.90 23.84 15.25
N ILE A 550 -12.29 24.72 14.43
CA ILE A 550 -12.27 24.62 12.98
C ILE A 550 -10.82 24.29 12.61
N PHE A 551 -10.62 23.15 11.95
CA PHE A 551 -9.29 22.65 11.69
C PHE A 551 -8.81 23.03 10.30
N GLU A 552 -7.54 23.39 10.21
CA GLU A 552 -6.92 23.99 9.03
C GLU A 552 -5.62 23.27 8.68
N GLY A 553 -5.27 23.32 7.39
CA GLY A 553 -3.89 23.28 6.93
C GLY A 553 -3.38 21.90 6.59
N GLY A 554 -3.31 21.64 5.28
CA GLY A 554 -2.42 20.64 4.70
C GLY A 554 -3.02 19.88 3.51
N PHE A 555 -2.18 18.99 3.00
CA PHE A 555 -2.42 18.04 1.91
C PHE A 555 -3.61 17.11 2.16
N LEU A 556 -3.79 16.60 3.39
CA LEU A 556 -4.87 15.69 3.83
C LEU A 556 -5.11 14.50 2.89
N GLY A 557 -4.11 14.09 2.10
CA GLY A 557 -4.19 12.94 1.20
C GLY A 557 -5.09 13.15 -0.03
N LEU A 558 -5.50 14.39 -0.33
CA LEU A 558 -6.42 14.72 -1.42
C LEU A 558 -5.81 15.83 -2.29
N ASP A 559 -4.79 15.47 -3.07
CA ASP A 559 -3.83 16.32 -3.77
C ASP A 559 -4.47 17.49 -4.53
N ASN A 560 -5.19 17.18 -5.60
CA ASN A 560 -5.73 18.18 -6.54
C ASN A 560 -7.23 18.43 -6.34
N ILE A 561 -7.86 17.94 -5.26
CA ILE A 561 -9.32 17.99 -5.08
C ILE A 561 -9.89 19.42 -5.01
N GLY A 562 -9.08 20.37 -4.53
CA GLY A 562 -9.45 21.76 -4.34
C GLY A 562 -9.10 22.68 -5.50
N LEU A 563 -9.56 23.93 -5.40
CA LEU A 563 -9.26 25.00 -6.34
C LEU A 563 -7.80 25.50 -6.22
N PHE A 564 -7.26 25.50 -5.01
CA PHE A 564 -5.91 25.96 -4.68
C PHE A 564 -5.10 24.81 -4.09
N ASN A 565 -3.76 24.91 -4.22
CA ASN A 565 -2.85 24.07 -3.46
C ASN A 565 -3.02 24.37 -1.96
N ARG A 566 -3.48 23.37 -1.20
CA ARG A 566 -3.80 23.47 0.23
C ARG A 566 -2.58 23.50 1.14
N SER A 567 -1.42 23.17 0.60
CA SER A 567 -0.13 23.18 1.32
C SER A 567 0.62 24.51 1.17
N GLU A 568 0.12 25.43 0.33
CA GLU A 568 0.72 26.73 0.07
C GLU A 568 -0.15 27.90 0.59
N PRO A 569 0.45 29.07 0.86
CA PRO A 569 -0.32 30.28 1.15
C PRO A 569 -1.29 30.60 0.01
N LEU A 570 -2.55 30.91 0.35
CA LEU A 570 -3.57 31.21 -0.64
C LEU A 570 -3.20 32.45 -1.49
N PRO A 571 -3.34 32.39 -2.83
CA PRO A 571 -3.12 33.55 -3.70
C PRO A 571 -3.99 34.77 -3.35
N THR A 572 -5.17 34.51 -2.79
CA THR A 572 -6.16 35.49 -2.31
C THR A 572 -5.78 36.18 -1.00
N GLY A 573 -4.78 35.67 -0.28
CA GLY A 573 -4.66 35.91 1.16
C GLY A 573 -5.82 35.28 1.95
N GLY A 574 -5.80 35.45 3.27
CA GLY A 574 -6.74 34.78 4.17
C GLY A 574 -6.32 33.35 4.50
N VAL A 575 -7.24 32.62 5.14
CA VAL A 575 -7.03 31.24 5.61
C VAL A 575 -8.10 30.34 4.99
N LEU A 576 -7.70 29.17 4.50
CA LEU A 576 -8.61 28.16 3.99
C LEU A 576 -9.19 27.37 5.16
N GLU A 577 -10.47 27.57 5.43
CA GLU A 577 -11.21 26.75 6.37
C GLU A 577 -11.77 25.52 5.65
N GLN A 578 -11.33 24.35 6.12
CA GLN A 578 -11.48 23.08 5.43
C GLN A 578 -12.57 22.24 6.09
N ALA A 579 -13.62 21.91 5.34
CA ALA A 579 -14.74 21.12 5.85
C ALA A 579 -14.34 19.66 6.12
N ASP A 580 -13.46 19.11 5.27
CA ASP A 580 -12.89 17.78 5.44
C ASP A 580 -11.97 17.69 6.66
N SER A 581 -11.05 18.64 6.85
CA SER A 581 -10.14 18.69 8.02
C SER A 581 -10.93 18.63 9.34
N THR A 582 -12.00 19.42 9.42
CA THR A 582 -12.88 19.45 10.59
C THR A 582 -13.67 18.14 10.74
N GLY A 583 -14.19 17.58 9.63
CA GLY A 583 -14.86 16.27 9.62
C GLY A 583 -13.94 15.13 10.06
N TRP A 584 -12.68 15.13 9.63
CA TRP A 584 -11.65 14.19 10.03
C TRP A 584 -11.35 14.24 11.52
N MET A 585 -11.25 15.44 12.09
CA MET A 585 -11.00 15.60 13.52
C MET A 585 -12.19 15.15 14.39
N ALA A 586 -13.42 15.36 13.91
CA ALA A 586 -14.59 14.79 14.56
C ALA A 586 -14.61 13.26 14.47
N PHE A 587 -14.24 12.68 13.33
CA PHE A 587 -14.09 11.23 13.16
C PHE A 587 -13.01 10.65 14.08
N TYR A 588 -11.87 11.33 14.19
CA TYR A 588 -10.81 10.96 15.12
C TYR A 588 -11.30 11.02 16.58
N CYS A 589 -12.03 12.09 16.93
CA CYS A 589 -12.60 12.25 18.27
C CYS A 589 -13.55 11.11 18.63
N LEU A 590 -14.44 10.71 17.72
CA LEU A 590 -15.34 9.57 17.93
C LEU A 590 -14.60 8.22 17.96
N SER A 591 -13.53 8.07 17.18
CA SER A 591 -12.70 6.88 17.22
C SER A 591 -12.01 6.73 18.58
N MET A 592 -11.45 7.81 19.11
CA MET A 592 -10.87 7.85 20.46
C MET A 592 -11.91 7.63 21.56
N LEU A 593 -13.12 8.17 21.41
CA LEU A 593 -14.23 7.91 22.32
C LEU A 593 -14.56 6.40 22.37
N ASN A 594 -14.69 5.76 21.21
CA ASN A 594 -15.00 4.32 21.14
C ASN A 594 -13.90 3.47 21.79
N ILE A 595 -12.62 3.81 21.57
CA ILE A 595 -11.50 3.13 22.22
C ILE A 595 -11.56 3.33 23.74
N ALA A 596 -11.78 4.56 24.21
CA ALA A 596 -11.87 4.86 25.64
C ALA A 596 -13.02 4.10 26.31
N LEU A 597 -14.19 4.02 25.66
CA LEU A 597 -15.33 3.25 26.15
C LEU A 597 -15.06 1.73 26.17
N GLU A 598 -14.31 1.22 25.19
CA GLU A 598 -13.88 -0.19 25.19
C GLU A 598 -12.92 -0.48 26.35
N LEU A 599 -11.91 0.37 26.54
CA LEU A 599 -10.95 0.26 27.66
C LEU A 599 -11.64 0.42 29.02
N ALA A 600 -12.66 1.27 29.11
CA ALA A 600 -13.45 1.49 30.33
C ALA A 600 -14.18 0.24 30.84
N LYS A 601 -14.47 -0.73 29.95
CA LYS A 601 -15.02 -2.04 30.34
C LYS A 601 -14.07 -2.82 31.24
N HIS A 602 -12.77 -2.58 31.10
CA HIS A 602 -11.70 -3.26 31.84
C HIS A 602 -11.10 -2.38 32.94
N ARG A 603 -10.97 -1.08 32.69
CA ARG A 603 -10.35 -0.10 33.60
C ARG A 603 -11.19 1.18 33.68
N ARG A 604 -11.92 1.36 34.78
CA ARG A 604 -12.89 2.48 34.94
C ARG A 604 -12.30 3.89 34.78
N ILE A 605 -10.99 4.08 34.95
CA ILE A 605 -10.33 5.38 34.77
C ILE A 605 -10.54 5.96 33.37
N TYR A 606 -10.77 5.12 32.36
CA TYR A 606 -11.06 5.57 31.00
C TYR A 606 -12.44 6.23 30.85
N GLU A 607 -13.34 6.13 31.83
CA GLU A 607 -14.61 6.88 31.83
C GLU A 607 -14.37 8.41 31.85
N ASP A 608 -13.31 8.87 32.53
CA ASP A 608 -12.99 10.29 32.63
C ASP A 608 -12.52 10.85 31.29
N ILE A 609 -11.66 10.12 30.59
CA ILE A 609 -11.18 10.56 29.27
C ILE A 609 -12.22 10.37 28.16
N ALA A 610 -13.10 9.38 28.28
CA ALA A 610 -14.27 9.25 27.39
C ALA A 610 -15.14 10.51 27.44
N SER A 611 -15.34 11.08 28.63
CA SER A 611 -16.08 12.33 28.80
C SER A 611 -15.45 13.51 28.03
N LYS A 612 -14.11 13.62 28.03
CA LYS A 612 -13.39 14.62 27.24
C LYS A 612 -13.70 14.48 25.75
N PHE A 613 -13.65 13.26 25.19
CA PHE A 613 -13.87 13.07 23.75
C PHE A 613 -15.32 13.28 23.36
N PHE A 614 -16.26 12.90 24.24
CA PHE A 614 -17.67 13.22 24.05
C PHE A 614 -17.90 14.73 23.97
N GLU A 615 -17.43 15.50 24.95
CA GLU A 615 -17.62 16.96 24.95
C GLU A 615 -16.93 17.66 23.78
N HIS A 616 -15.69 17.26 23.49
CA HIS A 616 -14.90 17.84 22.40
C HIS A 616 -15.56 17.58 21.04
N PHE A 617 -16.16 16.40 20.82
CA PHE A 617 -16.95 16.13 19.62
C PHE A 617 -18.15 17.09 19.48
N ILE A 618 -18.85 17.40 20.58
CA ILE A 618 -19.96 18.35 20.53
C ILE A 618 -19.50 19.75 20.14
N PHE A 619 -18.34 20.21 20.65
CA PHE A 619 -17.79 21.50 20.27
C PHE A 619 -17.38 21.57 18.80
N ILE A 620 -16.78 20.51 18.25
CA ILE A 620 -16.48 20.44 16.80
C ILE A 620 -17.77 20.47 15.97
N SER A 621 -18.77 19.68 16.36
CA SER A 621 -20.05 19.60 15.65
C SER A 621 -20.78 20.96 15.64
N ASP A 622 -20.72 21.69 16.75
CA ASP A 622 -21.25 23.06 16.85
C ASP A 622 -20.50 24.02 15.94
N ALA A 623 -19.17 24.06 16.00
CA ALA A 623 -18.34 24.99 15.23
C ALA A 623 -18.50 24.82 13.71
N MET A 624 -18.64 23.56 13.24
CA MET A 624 -18.85 23.26 11.82
C MET A 624 -20.23 23.71 11.32
N THR A 625 -21.19 23.84 12.23
CA THR A 625 -22.60 24.10 11.92
C THR A 625 -22.98 25.56 12.17
N PHE A 626 -22.43 26.18 13.21
CA PHE A 626 -22.75 27.52 13.69
C PHE A 626 -21.46 28.20 14.21
N ARG A 627 -21.07 29.35 13.64
CA ARG A 627 -20.11 30.21 14.34
C ARG A 627 -20.80 30.96 15.47
N THR A 628 -20.03 31.20 16.53
CA THR A 628 -20.45 31.74 17.83
C THR A 628 -21.49 32.86 17.78
N GLY A 629 -22.76 32.54 18.07
CA GLY A 629 -23.70 33.44 18.74
C GLY A 629 -24.40 34.54 17.94
N GLN A 630 -24.09 34.75 16.65
CA GLN A 630 -24.83 35.68 15.78
C GLN A 630 -25.61 34.93 14.70
N LYS A 631 -26.88 35.32 14.47
CA LYS A 631 -27.83 34.65 13.57
C LYS A 631 -27.50 34.75 12.08
N ASP A 632 -26.53 35.61 11.70
CA ASP A 632 -26.26 36.00 10.32
C ASP A 632 -24.84 35.64 9.83
N GLU A 633 -24.07 34.82 10.56
CA GLU A 633 -22.73 34.36 10.11
C GLU A 633 -22.82 33.08 9.26
N GLN A 634 -22.15 33.08 8.10
CA GLN A 634 -22.06 31.93 7.19
C GLN A 634 -21.19 30.81 7.82
N SER A 635 -21.65 29.55 7.77
CA SER A 635 -20.90 28.36 8.21
C SER A 635 -20.33 27.58 7.01
N LEU A 636 -19.72 26.42 7.24
CA LEU A 636 -19.26 25.54 6.16
C LEU A 636 -20.42 24.77 5.50
N TRP A 637 -21.62 24.80 6.09
CA TRP A 637 -22.84 24.28 5.50
C TRP A 637 -23.53 25.36 4.66
N ASN A 638 -23.79 25.07 3.39
CA ASN A 638 -24.61 25.92 2.55
C ASN A 638 -26.07 25.46 2.65
N GLU A 639 -27.02 26.34 3.02
CA GLU A 639 -28.43 25.96 3.17
C GLU A 639 -29.21 25.89 1.85
N GLU A 640 -28.81 26.69 0.86
CA GLU A 640 -29.43 26.74 -0.47
C GLU A 640 -29.13 25.46 -1.24
N ASP A 641 -27.85 25.09 -1.28
CA ASP A 641 -27.42 23.82 -1.82
C ASP A 641 -27.77 22.70 -0.85
N GLY A 642 -27.54 22.84 0.45
CA GLY A 642 -27.63 21.71 1.38
C GLY A 642 -26.45 20.75 1.22
N PHE A 643 -25.24 21.31 1.17
CA PHE A 643 -23.98 20.59 1.06
C PHE A 643 -22.90 21.33 1.85
N TYR A 644 -21.83 20.62 2.20
CA TYR A 644 -20.67 21.21 2.87
C TYR A 644 -19.61 21.66 1.86
N TYR A 645 -19.03 22.83 2.07
CA TYR A 645 -17.99 23.41 1.23
C TYR A 645 -16.84 23.98 2.07
N ASP A 646 -15.65 24.00 1.48
CA ASP A 646 -14.53 24.79 2.00
C ASP A 646 -14.85 26.29 1.88
N ALA A 647 -14.21 27.10 2.71
CA ALA A 647 -14.39 28.55 2.69
C ALA A 647 -13.07 29.30 2.92
N ILE A 648 -12.95 30.47 2.28
CA ILE A 648 -11.83 31.39 2.53
C ILE A 648 -12.28 32.43 3.55
N SER A 649 -11.50 32.55 4.62
CA SER A 649 -11.75 33.45 5.74
C SER A 649 -10.69 34.54 5.77
N TRP A 650 -11.10 35.81 5.75
CA TRP A 650 -10.19 36.97 5.91
C TRP A 650 -10.28 37.62 7.29
N GLY A 651 -10.96 36.97 8.23
CA GLY A 651 -11.23 37.48 9.57
C GLY A 651 -12.49 38.36 9.64
N GLY A 652 -13.16 38.36 10.80
CA GLY A 652 -14.47 39.02 10.97
C GLY A 652 -15.59 38.27 10.23
N PRO A 653 -16.61 38.99 9.69
CA PRO A 653 -17.73 38.37 8.96
C PRO A 653 -17.39 38.02 7.50
N TRP A 654 -16.15 38.25 7.05
CA TRP A 654 -15.75 38.09 5.65
C TRP A 654 -15.37 36.64 5.36
N LEU A 655 -16.35 35.88 4.89
CA LEU A 655 -16.23 34.49 4.47
C LEU A 655 -16.71 34.34 3.03
N GLN A 656 -16.00 33.54 2.24
CA GLN A 656 -16.44 33.14 0.91
C GLN A 656 -16.35 31.64 0.77
N GLN A 657 -17.50 30.98 0.60
CA GLN A 657 -17.55 29.55 0.30
C GLN A 657 -17.06 29.26 -1.12
N LEU A 658 -16.47 28.07 -1.29
CA LEU A 658 -16.02 27.53 -2.56
C LEU A 658 -16.95 26.37 -2.95
N PRO A 659 -18.02 26.61 -3.76
CA PRO A 659 -19.03 25.61 -4.11
C PRO A 659 -18.50 24.53 -5.08
N VAL A 660 -17.51 23.77 -4.62
CA VAL A 660 -16.94 22.59 -5.29
C VAL A 660 -17.53 21.35 -4.63
N ARG A 661 -18.45 20.69 -5.32
CA ARG A 661 -19.10 19.44 -4.90
C ARG A 661 -18.12 18.28 -5.04
N SER A 662 -17.33 18.06 -4.00
CA SER A 662 -16.33 16.99 -3.91
C SER A 662 -16.54 16.11 -2.67
N LEU A 663 -15.71 15.08 -2.51
CA LEU A 663 -15.64 14.28 -1.27
C LEU A 663 -15.46 15.13 -0.01
N VAL A 664 -14.90 16.33 -0.13
CA VAL A 664 -14.81 17.29 0.99
C VAL A 664 -16.15 17.49 1.68
N GLY A 665 -17.24 17.56 0.91
CA GLY A 665 -18.58 17.71 1.47
C GLY A 665 -19.22 16.41 1.97
N LEU A 666 -18.62 15.25 1.65
CA LEU A 666 -19.07 13.92 2.09
C LEU A 666 -18.30 13.40 3.32
N ILE A 667 -17.04 13.80 3.51
CA ILE A 667 -16.19 13.44 4.65
C ILE A 667 -16.85 13.67 6.03
N PRO A 668 -17.67 14.71 6.26
CA PRO A 668 -18.39 14.87 7.52
C PRO A 668 -19.29 13.69 7.91
N LEU A 669 -19.71 12.85 6.95
CA LEU A 669 -20.46 11.61 7.22
C LEU A 669 -19.65 10.58 8.02
N TYR A 670 -18.31 10.60 7.92
CA TYR A 670 -17.43 9.66 8.62
C TYR A 670 -17.55 9.76 10.14
N ALA A 671 -17.78 10.98 10.62
CA ALA A 671 -17.94 11.32 12.03
C ALA A 671 -19.31 10.88 12.56
N THR A 672 -19.56 9.57 12.54
CA THR A 672 -20.79 8.94 13.05
C THR A 672 -20.47 7.77 13.99
N ALA A 673 -21.11 7.75 15.16
CA ALA A 673 -21.01 6.68 16.15
C ALA A 673 -22.32 6.50 16.93
N THR A 674 -22.62 5.27 17.31
CA THR A 674 -23.79 4.94 18.14
C THR A 674 -23.37 4.54 19.54
N LEU A 675 -23.94 5.18 20.56
CA LEU A 675 -23.77 4.76 21.95
C LEU A 675 -24.91 3.82 22.36
N GLU A 676 -24.53 2.60 22.76
CA GLU A 676 -25.48 1.57 23.21
C GLU A 676 -25.88 1.79 24.68
N PRO A 677 -27.18 1.71 25.03
CA PRO A 677 -27.63 1.88 26.40
C PRO A 677 -27.01 0.88 27.36
N GLU A 678 -26.80 -0.36 26.93
CA GLU A 678 -26.18 -1.42 27.72
C GLU A 678 -24.74 -1.05 28.10
N LEU A 679 -24.01 -0.40 27.19
CA LEU A 679 -22.67 0.09 27.44
C LEU A 679 -22.68 1.30 28.39
N ILE A 680 -23.53 2.30 28.11
CA ILE A 680 -23.65 3.50 28.96
C ILE A 680 -24.04 3.12 30.38
N ASN A 681 -24.99 2.18 30.56
CA ASN A 681 -25.44 1.76 31.88
C ASN A 681 -24.37 1.02 32.69
N LYS A 682 -23.35 0.45 32.04
CA LYS A 682 -22.19 -0.16 32.71
C LYS A 682 -21.13 0.87 33.12
N LEU A 683 -21.22 2.10 32.63
CA LEU A 683 -20.25 3.19 32.84
C LEU A 683 -20.93 4.39 33.55
N PRO A 684 -21.14 4.31 34.88
CA PRO A 684 -21.98 5.26 35.61
C PRO A 684 -21.42 6.68 35.66
N SER A 685 -20.09 6.86 35.69
CA SER A 685 -19.47 8.19 35.69
C SER A 685 -19.63 8.86 34.33
N PHE A 686 -19.37 8.10 33.25
CA PHE A 686 -19.60 8.59 31.90
C PHE A 686 -21.08 8.93 31.66
N LYS A 687 -22.00 8.04 32.06
CA LYS A 687 -23.45 8.28 31.98
C LYS A 687 -23.86 9.57 32.67
N LYS A 688 -23.40 9.78 33.91
CA LYS A 688 -23.69 11.01 34.68
C LYS A 688 -23.21 12.25 33.93
N ARG A 689 -22.07 12.19 33.24
CA ARG A 689 -21.55 13.33 32.47
C ARG A 689 -22.35 13.58 31.20
N VAL A 690 -22.74 12.54 30.47
CA VAL A 690 -23.66 12.66 29.32
C VAL A 690 -24.98 13.30 29.77
N ASP A 691 -25.60 12.77 30.83
CA ASP A 691 -26.86 13.30 31.38
C ASP A 691 -26.71 14.76 31.84
N TRP A 692 -25.58 15.12 32.48
CA TRP A 692 -25.28 16.49 32.88
C TRP A 692 -25.18 17.42 31.67
N PHE A 693 -24.46 17.02 30.61
CA PHE A 693 -24.29 17.83 29.42
C PHE A 693 -25.63 18.10 28.74
N VAL A 694 -26.47 17.06 28.63
CA VAL A 694 -27.82 17.14 28.06
C VAL A 694 -28.72 18.09 28.83
N GLN A 695 -28.61 18.11 30.16
CA GLN A 695 -29.45 18.96 31.02
C GLN A 695 -28.96 20.42 31.10
N ASN A 696 -27.64 20.66 31.00
CA ASN A 696 -27.04 21.98 31.27
C ASN A 696 -26.55 22.71 30.00
N ARG A 697 -26.52 22.02 28.85
CA ARG A 697 -26.17 22.55 27.53
C ARG A 697 -27.21 22.13 26.49
N CYS A 698 -28.49 22.22 26.87
CA CYS A 698 -29.63 21.81 26.03
C CYS A 698 -29.56 22.37 24.61
N ASP A 699 -29.21 23.65 24.44
CA ASP A 699 -29.18 24.32 23.14
C ASP A 699 -28.14 23.70 22.19
N LEU A 700 -26.94 23.38 22.70
CA LEU A 700 -25.88 22.68 21.95
C LEU A 700 -26.24 21.21 21.71
N ALA A 701 -26.88 20.57 22.69
CA ALA A 701 -27.26 19.16 22.62
C ALA A 701 -28.43 18.90 21.66
N GLU A 702 -29.39 19.82 21.54
CA GLU A 702 -30.52 19.71 20.61
C GLU A 702 -30.11 20.04 19.16
N ARG A 703 -29.10 20.88 18.96
CA ARG A 703 -28.66 21.35 17.63
C ARG A 703 -27.64 20.45 16.94
N ASN A 704 -26.77 19.79 17.70
CA ASN A 704 -25.60 19.06 17.18
C ASN A 704 -25.62 17.55 17.40
N MET A 705 -26.66 17.03 18.06
CA MET A 705 -26.87 15.59 18.23
C MET A 705 -28.25 15.25 17.73
N ALA A 706 -28.31 14.55 16.59
CA ALA A 706 -29.55 14.21 15.90
C ALA A 706 -30.61 13.55 16.80
N SER A 707 -30.22 12.96 17.94
CA SER A 707 -31.16 12.75 19.03
C SER A 707 -30.56 12.21 20.35
N ILE A 708 -30.67 12.99 21.43
CA ILE A 708 -30.67 12.41 22.79
C ILE A 708 -32.10 12.19 23.34
N ARG A 709 -33.09 12.96 22.86
CA ARG A 709 -34.49 12.85 23.32
C ARG A 709 -35.33 11.80 22.56
N LYS A 710 -35.18 11.70 21.23
CA LYS A 710 -35.83 10.71 20.35
C LYS A 710 -34.93 9.49 20.15
N ARG A 711 -34.94 8.60 21.14
CA ARG A 711 -34.02 7.45 21.17
C ARG A 711 -34.18 6.57 19.92
N GLY A 712 -33.06 6.17 19.32
CA GLY A 712 -33.06 5.35 18.10
C GLY A 712 -33.48 3.90 18.36
N LYS A 713 -33.31 3.02 17.36
CA LYS A 713 -33.58 1.59 17.53
C LYS A 713 -32.79 1.03 18.72
N GLY A 714 -33.46 0.31 19.62
CA GLY A 714 -32.84 -0.22 20.83
C GLY A 714 -32.43 0.85 21.85
N ASN A 715 -33.06 2.03 21.83
CA ASN A 715 -32.82 3.13 22.78
C ASN A 715 -31.42 3.80 22.65
N ARG A 716 -30.73 3.58 21.52
CA ARG A 716 -29.38 4.12 21.21
C ARG A 716 -29.35 5.65 21.09
N ILE A 717 -28.17 6.23 21.32
CA ILE A 717 -27.86 7.65 21.04
C ILE A 717 -26.96 7.72 19.79
N LEU A 718 -27.25 8.64 18.88
CA LEU A 718 -26.42 8.93 17.71
C LEU A 718 -25.55 10.17 17.97
N LEU A 719 -24.25 10.00 17.80
CA LEU A 719 -23.28 11.09 17.69
C LEU A 719 -22.93 11.25 16.22
N SER A 720 -23.32 12.37 15.62
CA SER A 720 -23.10 12.67 14.20
C SER A 720 -23.02 14.18 14.01
N ILE A 721 -22.12 14.65 13.13
CA ILE A 721 -22.14 16.04 12.65
C ILE A 721 -23.37 16.29 11.77
N VAL A 722 -23.75 15.28 11.00
CA VAL A 722 -24.83 15.37 10.02
C VAL A 722 -26.15 15.02 10.69
N SER A 723 -27.10 15.97 10.70
CA SER A 723 -28.48 15.74 11.16
C SER A 723 -29.25 14.83 10.20
N LYS A 724 -30.44 14.37 10.60
CA LYS A 724 -31.28 13.54 9.71
C LYS A 724 -31.61 14.27 8.40
N GLU A 725 -32.03 15.53 8.50
CA GLU A 725 -32.44 16.36 7.37
C GLU A 725 -31.25 16.66 6.44
N ARG A 726 -30.08 16.94 7.01
CA ARG A 726 -28.85 17.12 6.22
C ARG A 726 -28.41 15.82 5.56
N LEU A 727 -28.55 14.70 6.25
CA LEU A 727 -28.23 13.37 5.72
C LEU A 727 -29.13 13.07 4.50
N GLU A 728 -30.43 13.33 4.58
CA GLU A 728 -31.35 13.21 3.44
C GLU A 728 -30.89 14.06 2.24
N LYS A 729 -30.51 15.34 2.46
CA LYS A 729 -30.01 16.23 1.38
C LYS A 729 -28.67 15.78 0.78
N ILE A 730 -27.73 15.33 1.61
CA ILE A 730 -26.43 14.85 1.15
C ILE A 730 -26.57 13.56 0.34
N LEU A 731 -27.38 12.61 0.84
CA LEU A 731 -27.59 11.33 0.17
C LEU A 731 -28.30 11.49 -1.17
N ALA A 732 -29.24 12.43 -1.28
CA ALA A 732 -29.87 12.75 -2.56
C ALA A 732 -28.86 13.19 -3.64
N ARG A 733 -27.71 13.76 -3.28
CA ARG A 733 -26.63 14.05 -4.26
C ARG A 733 -25.64 12.91 -4.40
N MET A 734 -25.25 12.32 -3.27
CA MET A 734 -24.25 11.26 -3.25
C MET A 734 -24.70 10.04 -4.06
N LEU A 735 -26.01 9.78 -4.09
CA LEU A 735 -26.66 8.65 -4.77
C LEU A 735 -27.25 9.05 -6.14
N ASP A 736 -26.94 10.24 -6.65
CA ASP A 736 -27.34 10.69 -7.99
C ASP A 736 -26.26 10.31 -9.01
N GLU A 737 -26.67 9.62 -10.08
CA GLU A 737 -25.79 9.11 -11.13
C GLU A 737 -25.19 10.22 -12.00
N ASP A 738 -25.86 11.38 -12.09
CA ASP A 738 -25.38 12.60 -12.73
C ASP A 738 -24.48 13.45 -11.81
N GLU A 739 -24.32 13.04 -10.54
CA GLU A 739 -23.39 13.62 -9.59
C GLU A 739 -22.31 12.61 -9.17
N PHE A 740 -22.43 11.96 -8.02
CA PHE A 740 -21.38 11.16 -7.41
C PHE A 740 -21.51 9.66 -7.66
N PHE A 741 -22.70 9.15 -7.98
CA PHE A 741 -23.00 7.72 -7.96
C PHE A 741 -22.67 7.05 -9.29
N SER A 742 -21.41 6.65 -9.47
CA SER A 742 -20.99 5.88 -10.63
C SER A 742 -21.47 4.43 -10.56
N ASP A 743 -21.56 3.76 -11.71
CA ASP A 743 -21.74 2.30 -11.81
C ASP A 743 -20.64 1.51 -11.11
N HIS A 744 -19.54 2.19 -10.77
CA HIS A 744 -18.35 1.60 -10.17
C HIS A 744 -18.06 2.08 -8.73
N GLY A 745 -18.91 2.93 -8.13
CA GLY A 745 -18.74 3.46 -6.77
C GLY A 745 -19.00 4.96 -6.65
N ILE A 746 -18.56 5.58 -5.54
CA ILE A 746 -18.70 7.03 -5.30
C ILE A 746 -17.49 7.76 -5.89
N ARG A 747 -17.75 8.70 -6.81
CA ARG A 747 -16.76 9.58 -7.45
C ARG A 747 -16.14 10.56 -6.46
N SER A 748 -14.89 10.96 -6.69
CA SER A 748 -14.20 11.94 -5.86
C SER A 748 -14.71 13.39 -6.03
N LEU A 749 -15.23 13.70 -7.22
CA LEU A 749 -15.87 14.98 -7.56
C LEU A 749 -17.18 14.70 -8.29
N SER A 750 -18.20 15.52 -8.02
CA SER A 750 -19.50 15.42 -8.70
C SER A 750 -19.34 15.65 -10.21
N LYS A 751 -19.97 14.78 -10.99
CA LYS A 751 -20.04 14.88 -12.46
C LYS A 751 -20.77 16.14 -12.94
N TYR A 752 -21.55 16.79 -12.08
CA TYR A 752 -22.10 18.15 -12.30
C TYR A 752 -21.04 19.16 -12.78
N HIS A 753 -19.81 19.07 -12.25
CA HIS A 753 -18.71 19.98 -12.62
C HIS A 753 -18.12 19.73 -14.02
N LYS A 754 -18.63 18.73 -14.76
CA LYS A 754 -18.32 18.56 -16.18
C LYS A 754 -18.89 19.70 -17.02
N GLU A 755 -20.15 20.06 -16.76
CA GLU A 755 -20.84 21.17 -17.44
C GLU A 755 -20.71 22.49 -16.68
N HIS A 756 -20.52 22.41 -15.36
CA HIS A 756 -20.47 23.57 -14.46
C HIS A 756 -19.15 23.62 -13.68
N PRO A 757 -17.99 23.77 -14.33
CA PRO A 757 -16.72 23.89 -13.64
C PRO A 757 -16.73 25.13 -12.74
N TYR A 758 -16.11 25.02 -11.58
CA TYR A 758 -15.96 26.16 -10.67
C TYR A 758 -14.63 26.88 -10.97
N SER A 759 -14.66 28.20 -11.11
CA SER A 759 -13.47 29.02 -11.31
C SER A 759 -13.47 30.30 -10.48
N MET A 760 -12.27 30.82 -10.23
CA MET A 760 -12.04 32.09 -9.53
C MET A 760 -10.88 32.82 -10.19
N GLU A 761 -11.07 34.10 -10.47
CA GLU A 761 -9.99 34.97 -10.94
C GLU A 761 -9.31 35.65 -9.75
N VAL A 762 -8.01 35.44 -9.60
CA VAL A 762 -7.20 36.02 -8.52
C VAL A 762 -5.96 36.66 -9.11
N LYS A 763 -5.80 37.97 -8.93
CA LYS A 763 -4.64 38.75 -9.43
C LYS A 763 -4.37 38.57 -10.94
N GLY A 764 -5.42 38.39 -11.75
CA GLY A 764 -5.33 38.20 -13.20
C GLY A 764 -4.98 36.78 -13.65
N GLN A 765 -4.95 35.81 -12.73
CA GLN A 765 -4.84 34.39 -13.02
C GLN A 765 -6.18 33.69 -12.74
N GLU A 766 -6.65 32.86 -13.68
CA GLU A 766 -7.81 32.00 -13.47
C GLU A 766 -7.39 30.69 -12.82
N PHE A 767 -8.04 30.35 -11.70
CA PHE A 767 -7.98 29.03 -11.09
C PHE A 767 -9.29 28.31 -11.41
N LYS A 768 -9.21 27.03 -11.81
CA LYS A 768 -10.39 26.26 -12.26
C LYS A 768 -10.34 24.82 -11.76
N VAL A 769 -11.50 24.29 -11.38
CA VAL A 769 -11.75 22.87 -11.07
C VAL A 769 -12.90 22.38 -11.94
N GLY A 770 -12.67 21.28 -12.66
CA GLY A 770 -13.67 20.59 -13.46
C GLY A 770 -13.64 19.09 -13.19
N TYR A 771 -14.65 18.38 -13.68
CA TYR A 771 -14.74 16.92 -13.60
C TYR A 771 -13.80 16.25 -14.60
N VAL A 772 -12.85 15.47 -14.07
CA VAL A 772 -11.85 14.69 -14.81
C VAL A 772 -11.96 13.25 -14.30
N PRO A 773 -12.65 12.35 -15.03
CA PRO A 773 -12.98 11.03 -14.50
C PRO A 773 -11.78 10.08 -14.38
N GLY A 774 -10.72 10.27 -15.17
CA GLY A 774 -9.57 9.37 -15.26
C GLY A 774 -8.26 9.99 -14.77
N ASP A 775 -7.18 9.86 -15.55
CA ASP A 775 -5.87 10.43 -15.25
C ASP A 775 -5.90 11.97 -15.09
N SER A 776 -4.96 12.53 -14.33
CA SER A 776 -4.93 13.99 -14.08
C SER A 776 -4.61 14.76 -15.36
N ASP A 777 -5.38 15.81 -15.63
CA ASP A 777 -5.13 16.75 -16.73
C ASP A 777 -4.10 17.84 -16.38
N THR A 778 -3.55 17.82 -15.16
CA THR A 778 -2.56 18.77 -14.65
C THR A 778 -1.40 18.08 -13.94
N GLY A 779 -0.23 18.74 -13.89
CA GLY A 779 0.96 18.27 -13.17
C GLY A 779 1.04 18.67 -11.70
N LEU A 780 -0.08 19.10 -11.09
CA LEU A 780 -0.10 19.41 -9.65
C LEU A 780 0.27 18.14 -8.85
N PHE A 781 1.17 18.28 -7.88
CA PHE A 781 1.66 17.17 -7.04
C PHE A 781 2.29 16.00 -7.83
N GLY A 782 3.03 16.28 -8.90
CA GLY A 782 3.67 15.24 -9.74
C GLY A 782 2.73 14.65 -10.79
N GLY A 783 1.42 14.76 -10.57
CA GLY A 783 0.36 14.43 -11.51
C GLY A 783 0.00 12.95 -11.63
N ASN A 784 0.54 12.10 -10.74
CA ASN A 784 0.28 10.66 -10.68
C ASN A 784 -1.16 10.35 -10.27
N SER A 785 -1.69 11.14 -9.34
CA SER A 785 -2.98 10.91 -8.70
C SER A 785 -4.01 11.96 -9.14
N ASN A 786 -5.27 11.55 -9.19
CA ASN A 786 -6.38 12.47 -9.50
C ASN A 786 -7.59 12.28 -8.57
N TRP A 787 -7.99 13.36 -7.90
CA TRP A 787 -9.14 13.43 -6.99
C TRP A 787 -10.31 14.26 -7.58
N ARG A 788 -10.30 14.55 -8.88
CA ARG A 788 -11.31 15.37 -9.56
C ARG A 788 -12.36 14.57 -10.32
N GLY A 789 -12.66 13.35 -9.88
CA GLY A 789 -13.63 12.48 -10.55
C GLY A 789 -13.44 10.99 -10.34
N PRO A 790 -12.20 10.45 -10.25
CA PRO A 790 -11.99 9.01 -10.08
C PRO A 790 -12.57 8.46 -8.78
N ILE A 791 -12.69 7.14 -8.73
CA ILE A 791 -13.17 6.36 -7.59
C ILE A 791 -11.97 5.81 -6.83
N TRP A 792 -12.00 5.98 -5.51
CA TRP A 792 -10.95 5.54 -4.60
C TRP A 792 -11.54 4.61 -3.53
N LEU A 793 -10.95 3.44 -3.33
CA LEU A 793 -11.50 2.43 -2.41
C LEU A 793 -11.46 2.88 -0.95
N CYS A 794 -10.42 3.60 -0.53
CA CYS A 794 -10.24 4.05 0.86
C CYS A 794 -11.41 4.91 1.38
N VAL A 795 -11.81 5.95 0.63
CA VAL A 795 -12.91 6.86 0.98
C VAL A 795 -14.28 6.22 0.82
N ASN A 796 -14.45 5.37 -0.21
CA ASN A 796 -15.67 4.59 -0.41
C ASN A 796 -15.89 3.62 0.77
N PHE A 797 -14.83 2.95 1.24
CA PHE A 797 -14.90 2.04 2.39
C PHE A 797 -15.40 2.77 3.65
N LEU A 798 -14.90 3.99 3.91
CA LEU A 798 -15.37 4.78 5.06
C LEU A 798 -16.81 5.27 4.89
N LEU A 799 -17.25 5.61 3.67
CA LEU A 799 -18.65 5.94 3.40
C LEU A 799 -19.57 4.74 3.69
N ILE A 800 -19.19 3.56 3.22
CA ILE A 800 -19.90 2.29 3.49
C ILE A 800 -20.02 2.06 5.00
N GLU A 801 -18.92 2.15 5.76
CA GLU A 801 -18.99 1.99 7.23
C GLU A 801 -19.89 3.04 7.89
N SER A 802 -19.91 4.26 7.37
CA SER A 802 -20.72 5.35 7.90
C SER A 802 -22.21 5.10 7.68
N LEU A 803 -22.59 4.68 6.48
CA LEU A 803 -23.98 4.27 6.15
C LEU A 803 -24.44 3.11 7.04
N GLN A 804 -23.59 2.11 7.28
CA GLN A 804 -23.88 1.01 8.19
C GLN A 804 -24.12 1.49 9.62
N ARG A 805 -23.33 2.46 10.11
CA ARG A 805 -23.53 3.05 11.46
C ARG A 805 -24.81 3.87 11.54
N PHE A 806 -25.16 4.64 10.52
CA PHE A 806 -26.45 5.32 10.46
C PHE A 806 -27.62 4.32 10.43
N TYR A 807 -27.49 3.21 9.69
CA TYR A 807 -28.47 2.13 9.69
C TYR A 807 -28.64 1.49 11.08
N LEU A 808 -27.55 1.29 11.83
CA LEU A 808 -27.63 0.77 13.21
C LEU A 808 -28.45 1.66 14.16
N PHE A 809 -28.59 2.95 13.86
CA PHE A 809 -29.40 3.89 14.64
C PHE A 809 -30.84 4.01 14.10
N TYR A 810 -30.98 4.36 12.82
CA TYR A 810 -32.28 4.64 12.21
C TYR A 810 -33.06 3.38 11.85
N GLY A 811 -32.38 2.25 11.62
CA GLY A 811 -32.99 1.00 11.21
C GLY A 811 -33.62 1.06 9.80
N PRO A 812 -34.53 0.12 9.48
CA PRO A 812 -35.12 -0.01 8.15
C PRO A 812 -36.18 1.06 7.82
N GLU A 813 -36.61 1.85 8.80
CA GLU A 813 -37.65 2.88 8.64
C GLU A 813 -37.14 4.14 7.94
N PHE A 814 -35.83 4.41 8.03
CA PHE A 814 -35.22 5.51 7.30
C PHE A 814 -34.76 5.00 5.94
N LYS A 815 -35.42 5.50 4.90
CA LYS A 815 -35.17 5.15 3.51
C LYS A 815 -34.84 6.41 2.72
N VAL A 816 -34.05 6.20 1.68
CA VAL A 816 -33.70 7.18 0.68
C VAL A 816 -33.79 6.53 -0.69
N GLU A 817 -34.03 7.33 -1.70
CA GLU A 817 -34.01 6.90 -3.09
C GLU A 817 -32.59 6.52 -3.51
N CYS A 818 -32.40 5.32 -4.09
CA CYS A 818 -31.09 4.83 -4.53
C CYS A 818 -31.25 3.93 -5.76
N PRO A 819 -30.80 4.34 -6.96
CA PRO A 819 -30.27 5.67 -7.29
C PRO A 819 -31.28 6.80 -7.09
N THR A 820 -30.82 8.04 -6.91
CA THR A 820 -31.71 9.22 -6.84
C THR A 820 -32.46 9.38 -8.17
N GLY A 821 -33.75 9.68 -8.12
CA GLY A 821 -34.63 9.76 -9.30
C GLY A 821 -35.16 8.41 -9.84
N SER A 822 -34.76 7.26 -9.27
CA SER A 822 -35.18 5.92 -9.72
C SER A 822 -36.57 5.46 -9.27
N GLY A 823 -37.14 6.10 -8.25
CA GLY A 823 -38.32 5.68 -7.50
C GLY A 823 -38.09 4.53 -6.52
N ILE A 824 -36.85 4.02 -6.40
CA ILE A 824 -36.52 2.86 -5.55
C ILE A 824 -36.03 3.32 -4.17
N GLU A 825 -36.85 3.10 -3.16
CA GLU A 825 -36.54 3.44 -1.76
C GLU A 825 -35.76 2.33 -1.05
N MET A 826 -34.53 2.62 -0.61
CA MET A 826 -33.65 1.71 0.10
C MET A 826 -33.32 2.22 1.51
N HIS A 827 -33.25 1.33 2.50
CA HIS A 827 -32.65 1.68 3.79
C HIS A 827 -31.12 1.73 3.68
N LEU A 828 -30.47 2.49 4.56
CA LEU A 828 -29.02 2.74 4.45
C LEU A 828 -28.13 1.48 4.46
N GLY A 829 -28.58 0.39 5.12
CA GLY A 829 -27.93 -0.92 5.00
C GLY A 829 -27.86 -1.42 3.54
N LYS A 830 -28.96 -1.35 2.80
CA LYS A 830 -29.02 -1.75 1.38
C LYS A 830 -28.26 -0.81 0.47
N VAL A 831 -28.29 0.51 0.75
CA VAL A 831 -27.43 1.49 0.05
C VAL A 831 -25.96 1.14 0.22
N SER A 832 -25.54 0.74 1.43
CA SER A 832 -24.16 0.34 1.66
C SER A 832 -23.78 -0.98 0.98
N GLU A 833 -24.70 -1.92 0.83
CA GLU A 833 -24.52 -3.14 0.03
C GLU A 833 -24.41 -2.80 -1.46
N GLU A 834 -25.26 -1.92 -1.99
CA GLU A 834 -25.24 -1.47 -3.39
C GLU A 834 -23.87 -0.86 -3.77
N ILE A 835 -23.33 0.04 -2.95
CA ILE A 835 -21.99 0.62 -3.18
C ILE A 835 -20.91 -0.48 -3.16
N GLN A 836 -21.02 -1.46 -2.25
CA GLN A 836 -20.07 -2.57 -2.19
C GLN A 836 -20.11 -3.44 -3.45
N HIS A 837 -21.31 -3.73 -3.98
CA HIS A 837 -21.46 -4.49 -5.22
C HIS A 837 -20.88 -3.73 -6.42
N ARG A 838 -21.13 -2.42 -6.53
CA ARG A 838 -20.53 -1.57 -7.58
C ARG A 838 -19.00 -1.57 -7.54
N LEU A 839 -18.39 -1.52 -6.34
CA LEU A 839 -16.94 -1.65 -6.18
C LEU A 839 -16.42 -3.05 -6.52
N GLN A 840 -17.19 -4.11 -6.24
CA GLN A 840 -16.82 -5.48 -6.62
C GLN A 840 -16.86 -5.67 -8.14
N HIS A 841 -17.80 -5.03 -8.85
CA HIS A 841 -17.90 -5.07 -10.31
C HIS A 841 -16.73 -4.40 -11.04
N LEU A 842 -15.88 -3.62 -10.35
CA LEU A 842 -14.61 -3.20 -10.91
C LEU A 842 -13.77 -4.42 -11.31
N PHE A 843 -13.69 -5.38 -10.39
CA PHE A 843 -12.84 -6.57 -10.52
C PHE A 843 -13.59 -7.77 -11.08
N ALA A 844 -14.82 -8.03 -10.63
CA ALA A 844 -15.57 -9.21 -11.02
C ALA A 844 -15.86 -9.24 -12.52
N ARG A 845 -15.88 -10.45 -13.10
CA ARG A 845 -16.32 -10.63 -14.49
C ARG A 845 -17.80 -10.33 -14.63
N ASP A 846 -18.15 -9.59 -15.66
CA ASP A 846 -19.54 -9.37 -16.07
C ASP A 846 -20.11 -10.58 -16.86
N ASP A 847 -21.35 -10.45 -17.32
CA ASP A 847 -22.04 -11.48 -18.12
C ASP A 847 -21.35 -11.78 -19.46
N TYR A 848 -20.47 -10.89 -19.93
CA TYR A 848 -19.66 -11.05 -21.14
C TYR A 848 -18.24 -11.54 -20.83
N GLY A 849 -17.92 -11.84 -19.57
CA GLY A 849 -16.62 -12.30 -19.10
C GLY A 849 -15.57 -11.21 -18.93
N ARG A 850 -15.93 -9.92 -19.00
CA ARG A 850 -15.00 -8.79 -18.93
C ARG A 850 -14.89 -8.19 -17.54
N ARG A 851 -13.75 -7.57 -17.26
CA ARG A 851 -13.54 -6.78 -16.04
C ARG A 851 -13.41 -5.29 -16.38
N SER A 852 -14.02 -4.42 -15.58
CA SER A 852 -13.92 -2.96 -15.80
C SER A 852 -12.47 -2.50 -15.77
N ILE A 853 -11.67 -3.04 -14.84
CA ILE A 853 -10.24 -2.70 -14.69
C ILE A 853 -9.40 -2.94 -15.94
N ASN A 854 -9.77 -3.93 -16.77
CA ASN A 854 -9.03 -4.32 -17.97
C ASN A 854 -9.27 -3.37 -19.16
N ALA A 855 -10.15 -2.39 -19.01
CA ALA A 855 -10.42 -1.36 -20.01
C ALA A 855 -10.77 -1.90 -21.42
N GLY A 856 -11.35 -3.09 -21.50
CA GLY A 856 -11.74 -3.74 -22.75
C GLY A 856 -10.61 -4.48 -23.50
N ASP A 857 -9.49 -4.77 -22.82
CA ASP A 857 -8.41 -5.58 -23.39
C ASP A 857 -8.81 -7.08 -23.43
N ASP A 858 -8.99 -7.60 -24.65
CA ASP A 858 -9.38 -9.00 -24.89
C ASP A 858 -8.34 -10.02 -24.38
N ARG A 859 -7.05 -9.65 -24.34
CA ARG A 859 -6.00 -10.49 -23.78
C ARG A 859 -6.25 -10.67 -22.28
N LEU A 860 -6.48 -9.57 -21.57
CA LEU A 860 -6.71 -9.60 -20.12
C LEU A 860 -8.08 -10.16 -19.71
N ASP A 861 -9.07 -10.14 -20.60
CA ASP A 861 -10.42 -10.65 -20.31
C ASP A 861 -10.59 -12.14 -20.67
N TYR A 862 -10.00 -12.60 -21.78
CA TYR A 862 -10.34 -13.90 -22.36
C TYR A 862 -9.18 -14.88 -22.47
N ASP A 863 -7.94 -14.41 -22.59
CA ASP A 863 -6.79 -15.30 -22.76
C ASP A 863 -6.61 -16.17 -21.50
N GLU A 864 -6.44 -17.48 -21.70
CA GLU A 864 -6.36 -18.44 -20.59
C GLU A 864 -5.13 -18.26 -19.69
N HIS A 865 -4.09 -17.61 -20.19
CA HIS A 865 -2.86 -17.32 -19.46
C HIS A 865 -2.85 -15.90 -18.88
N TRP A 866 -3.90 -15.09 -19.06
CA TRP A 866 -3.98 -13.73 -18.51
C TRP A 866 -5.22 -13.48 -17.65
N LYS A 867 -6.38 -14.02 -18.05
CA LYS A 867 -7.70 -13.67 -17.50
C LYS A 867 -7.87 -13.82 -15.98
N ASP A 868 -7.05 -14.65 -15.36
CA ASP A 868 -7.09 -14.96 -13.93
C ASP A 868 -6.06 -14.18 -13.11
N TYR A 869 -5.19 -13.37 -13.72
CA TYR A 869 -4.17 -12.58 -13.03
C TYR A 869 -4.57 -11.10 -12.98
N LEU A 870 -4.55 -10.50 -11.79
CA LEU A 870 -5.16 -9.19 -11.56
C LEU A 870 -4.13 -8.14 -11.16
N TRP A 871 -4.26 -6.95 -11.75
CA TRP A 871 -3.64 -5.74 -11.23
C TRP A 871 -4.57 -5.02 -10.25
N PHE A 872 -3.98 -4.44 -9.21
CA PHE A 872 -4.69 -3.70 -8.18
C PHE A 872 -4.31 -2.24 -8.30
N HIS A 873 -5.16 -1.48 -8.98
CA HIS A 873 -4.87 -0.11 -9.33
C HIS A 873 -5.04 0.86 -8.15
N GLU A 874 -4.32 1.98 -8.17
CA GLU A 874 -4.40 3.05 -7.18
C GLU A 874 -5.82 3.65 -7.11
N PHE A 875 -6.40 3.96 -8.28
CA PHE A 875 -7.75 4.49 -8.43
C PHE A 875 -8.40 4.04 -9.75
N PHE A 876 -9.69 4.34 -9.91
CA PHE A 876 -10.49 3.87 -11.04
C PHE A 876 -11.22 5.01 -11.73
N ASP A 877 -11.29 4.97 -13.05
CA ASP A 877 -11.99 5.96 -13.85
C ASP A 877 -13.46 6.09 -13.40
N GLY A 878 -13.89 7.30 -13.07
CA GLY A 878 -15.22 7.57 -12.51
C GLY A 878 -16.38 7.33 -13.48
N ASP A 879 -16.12 7.22 -14.78
CA ASP A 879 -17.13 6.95 -15.81
C ASP A 879 -17.04 5.51 -16.36
N THR A 880 -15.86 4.90 -16.46
CA THR A 880 -15.70 3.56 -17.08
C THR A 880 -15.19 2.46 -16.16
N GLY A 881 -14.73 2.80 -14.95
CA GLY A 881 -14.16 1.83 -14.01
C GLY A 881 -12.81 1.24 -14.40
N ARG A 882 -12.14 1.76 -15.44
CA ARG A 882 -10.79 1.30 -15.82
C ARG A 882 -9.79 1.58 -14.70
N GLY A 883 -8.84 0.67 -14.50
CA GLY A 883 -7.78 0.84 -13.51
C GLY A 883 -6.75 1.88 -13.94
N LEU A 884 -6.30 2.72 -13.00
CA LEU A 884 -5.40 3.85 -13.22
C LEU A 884 -4.40 4.04 -12.06
N GLY A 885 -3.30 4.75 -12.33
CA GLY A 885 -2.18 4.90 -11.40
C GLY A 885 -1.44 3.57 -11.15
N ALA A 886 -0.77 3.47 -10.01
CA ALA A 886 0.04 2.32 -9.63
C ALA A 886 -0.71 0.98 -9.79
N THR A 887 -0.10 -0.02 -10.41
CA THR A 887 -0.74 -1.30 -10.77
C THR A 887 -0.65 -2.39 -9.70
N HIS A 888 0.18 -2.19 -8.68
CA HIS A 888 0.38 -3.11 -7.54
C HIS A 888 0.04 -2.41 -6.23
N GLN A 889 -0.95 -1.51 -6.29
CA GLN A 889 -1.55 -0.85 -5.15
C GLN A 889 -2.43 -1.84 -4.37
N THR A 890 -1.87 -2.95 -3.90
CA THR A 890 -2.46 -3.70 -2.79
C THR A 890 -2.09 -3.03 -1.47
N GLY A 891 -2.38 -1.72 -1.43
CA GLY A 891 -2.40 -0.87 -0.26
C GLY A 891 -3.84 -0.72 0.21
N TRP A 892 -4.49 0.40 -0.11
CA TRP A 892 -5.92 0.55 0.17
C TRP A 892 -6.82 -0.25 -0.79
N THR A 893 -6.39 -0.56 -2.02
CA THR A 893 -7.24 -1.32 -2.95
C THR A 893 -7.37 -2.77 -2.47
N GLY A 894 -6.42 -3.24 -1.65
CA GLY A 894 -6.55 -4.47 -0.86
C GLY A 894 -7.78 -4.53 0.07
N LEU A 895 -8.45 -3.40 0.36
CA LEU A 895 -9.74 -3.37 1.06
C LEU A 895 -10.82 -4.17 0.33
N ILE A 896 -10.68 -4.42 -0.98
CA ILE A 896 -11.62 -5.26 -1.74
C ILE A 896 -11.74 -6.67 -1.13
N ALA A 897 -10.66 -7.21 -0.56
CA ALA A 897 -10.69 -8.50 0.14
C ALA A 897 -11.71 -8.49 1.29
N ARG A 898 -11.79 -7.36 2.02
CA ARG A 898 -12.73 -7.17 3.11
C ARG A 898 -14.16 -6.97 2.61
N LEU A 899 -14.35 -6.26 1.50
CA LEU A 899 -15.68 -6.04 0.91
C LEU A 899 -16.29 -7.35 0.40
N ILE A 900 -15.49 -8.17 -0.30
CA ILE A 900 -15.89 -9.51 -0.76
C ILE A 900 -16.23 -10.40 0.45
N HIS A 901 -15.44 -10.34 1.53
CA HIS A 901 -15.76 -11.10 2.75
C HIS A 901 -17.10 -10.68 3.39
N ASP A 902 -17.50 -9.42 3.26
CA ASP A 902 -18.72 -8.90 3.88
C ASP A 902 -19.98 -9.12 3.02
N THR A 903 -19.88 -9.13 1.68
CA THR A 903 -21.03 -9.15 0.77
C THR A 903 -20.89 -9.98 -0.52
N GLY A 904 -19.73 -10.59 -0.77
CA GLY A 904 -19.44 -11.38 -1.98
C GLY A 904 -19.79 -12.87 -1.89
#